data_AF-A0A6H2DQI9-F1
#
_entry.id   AF-A0A6H2DQI9-F1
#
_cell.length_a   1.000
_cell.length_b   1.000
_cell.length_c   1.000
_cell.angle_alpha   90.00
_cell.angle_beta   90.00
_cell.angle_gamma   90.00
#
_symmetry.space_group_name_H-M   'P 1'
#
loop_
_entity.id
_entity.type
_entity.pdbx_description
1 polymer ?
#
loop_
_entity_poly.entity_id
_entity_poly.type
_entity_poly.pdbx_seq_one_letter_code
_entity_poly.pdbx_strand_id
1 'polypeptide(L)'
;MTNTPSLTVRQNPDIKYLGKLLGDVIRSYGGDELYRRTEYIRSTSVDRHRGLADADAIDPGLDALSLDETLAFVRGFMLFSLLANLAEDRQGVAAEEGASVVEAVQLLASEGVDKDAILALLDNALIAPVLTAHPTEVRRKSMIDHKARIAELLLMKDDGDAETTEGDDLDEAIMRQIALLWQTRPLRRERLFVTDEVQISQSYMKDVFLPVLPKLYGKWEKVLGHRLPNFLKLNSWIGGDRDGNPFVDADAMREALSRAAETVIGYYLSRVHAMGAELSISTELAEVPDEVEALADASGDDALSRKDEPYRRALSGIYARLSATHLKLCGHVPGRPSPIQAEPYDNPQQLRDELAVLAHGLRGGGAKGEKQSVFATSGALGRLIRTVELFGFHLATLDMRQNSRFHERVVAELLKEAGVADDYLAQDEARRVEILRGELANNRPLVSPWADYSEETAKELSIIRAAAEAHQKYGPEVITNYNISNGESVSDILEVYVLLMEVGLYRAPENENAAPICPVMAVPLFETVADLENAPDVITEFFAIPEMLALAKTRGHQEVMIGYSDSNKDGGYLTSTWSLFKASDALTPIFAKAGVKMQLFHGRGGAVGRGGGSAFGAIKAQPKGTVAGRIRITEQGEVIAAKYGTQAGAESNLEAMTSAVLLNSLEPDKSDQAVQADFAAAMEKISQVAFTEYRDLVYSDDAFRTFFRQMTPLTEIAKLKIGSRPASRTQSDKIEDLRAIPWVFSWAQARVMLPGWYGVGQALAAFDDKAKLKEMAQSWPFFQATLSNMEMVLAKSDMGIAARYAELVEDRDMGQKFFNRIRAGWDQTRDILLEITDQPHLLAKSPSLFNSIELRLPYIEPLNHLQIELMKRLRAGEDDPRIGEGIQLSLNAIATALRNSG
;
A
#
# COMPACT_ATOMS: atom_id res chain seq x y z
N MET A 1 -23.12 18.98 29.85
CA MET A 1 -21.86 19.48 30.43
C MET A 1 -21.42 18.50 31.50
N THR A 2 -20.75 17.43 31.10
CA THR A 2 -20.03 16.52 31.98
C THR A 2 -18.57 16.93 31.93
N ASN A 3 -17.97 17.22 33.09
CA ASN A 3 -16.55 17.54 33.22
C ASN A 3 -15.74 16.32 32.76
N THR A 4 -15.22 16.36 31.55
CA THR A 4 -14.19 15.43 31.07
C THR A 4 -12.90 15.80 31.80
N PRO A 5 -12.23 14.88 32.51
CA PRO A 5 -10.96 15.18 33.16
C PRO A 5 -9.96 15.66 32.10
N SER A 6 -9.24 16.75 32.37
CA SER A 6 -8.23 17.28 31.45
C SER A 6 -7.05 16.30 31.36
N LEU A 7 -7.16 15.36 30.42
CA LEU A 7 -6.05 14.52 30.00
C LEU A 7 -4.96 15.47 29.48
N THR A 8 -3.89 15.61 30.25
CA THR A 8 -2.82 16.56 29.93
C THR A 8 -2.09 16.03 28.70
N VAL A 9 -2.41 16.57 27.53
CA VAL A 9 -1.74 16.24 26.26
C VAL A 9 -0.25 16.52 26.43
N ARG A 10 0.56 15.46 26.53
CA ARG A 10 2.01 15.56 26.73
C ARG A 10 2.62 16.20 25.48
N GLN A 11 3.17 17.40 25.59
CA GLN A 11 3.76 18.10 24.45
C GLN A 11 4.99 17.34 23.94
N ASN A 12 4.97 16.98 22.66
CA ASN A 12 6.11 16.40 21.97
C ASN A 12 7.24 17.47 21.84
N PRO A 13 8.44 17.22 22.40
CA PRO A 13 9.55 18.19 22.38
C PRO A 13 10.02 18.52 20.96
N ASP A 14 9.99 17.56 20.04
CA ASP A 14 10.42 17.74 18.65
C ASP A 14 9.43 18.63 17.89
N ILE A 15 8.13 18.45 18.11
CA ILE A 15 7.09 19.34 17.54
C ILE A 15 7.32 20.78 18.01
N LYS A 16 7.64 20.97 19.29
CA LYS A 16 7.92 22.30 19.85
C LYS A 16 9.20 22.90 19.26
N TYR A 17 10.24 22.09 19.12
CA TYR A 17 11.53 22.50 18.56
C TYR A 17 11.40 22.89 17.08
N LEU A 18 10.85 22.01 16.23
CA LEU A 18 10.64 22.28 14.80
C LEU A 18 9.64 23.42 14.58
N GLY A 19 8.60 23.51 15.42
CA GLY A 19 7.65 24.62 15.39
C GLY A 19 8.30 25.96 15.70
N LYS A 20 9.23 26.02 16.66
CA LYS A 20 10.02 27.23 16.94
C LYS A 20 10.84 27.65 15.72
N LEU A 21 11.59 26.71 15.12
CA LEU A 21 12.41 27.00 13.95
C LEU A 21 11.57 27.47 12.75
N LEU A 22 10.42 26.85 12.51
CA LEU A 22 9.48 27.31 11.48
C LEU A 22 8.97 28.72 11.79
N GLY A 23 8.65 29.02 13.05
CA GLY A 23 8.26 30.37 13.47
C GLY A 23 9.33 31.42 13.19
N ASP A 24 10.60 31.09 13.46
CA ASP A 24 11.74 31.97 13.17
C ASP A 24 11.91 32.17 11.65
N VAL A 25 11.74 31.12 10.84
CA VAL A 25 11.73 31.21 9.37
C VAL A 25 10.59 32.09 8.85
N ILE A 26 9.36 31.91 9.37
CA ILE A 26 8.21 32.74 9.01
C ILE A 26 8.48 34.21 9.36
N ARG A 27 9.07 34.49 10.54
CA ARG A 27 9.43 35.85 10.92
C ARG A 27 10.47 36.46 9.98
N SER A 28 11.50 35.70 9.58
CA SER A 28 12.56 36.18 8.70
C SER A 28 12.06 36.52 7.29
N TYR A 29 11.14 35.74 6.72
CA TYR A 29 10.68 35.94 5.34
C TYR A 29 9.34 36.68 5.21
N GLY A 30 8.42 36.47 6.15
CA GLY A 30 7.07 37.04 6.15
C GLY A 30 6.88 38.25 7.07
N GLY A 31 7.89 38.58 7.88
CA GLY A 31 7.86 39.69 8.82
C GLY A 31 7.12 39.38 10.13
N ASP A 32 7.23 40.33 11.07
CA ASP A 32 6.67 40.20 12.42
C ASP A 32 5.13 40.12 12.46
N GLU A 33 4.47 40.80 11.52
CA GLU A 33 3.00 40.84 11.47
C GLU A 33 2.42 39.47 11.11
N LEU A 34 2.93 38.84 10.05
CA LEU A 34 2.51 37.50 9.63
C LEU A 34 2.79 36.47 10.72
N TYR A 35 3.96 36.54 11.36
CA TYR A 35 4.32 35.67 12.49
C TYR A 35 3.32 35.81 13.64
N ARG A 36 3.04 37.03 14.11
CA ARG A 36 2.13 37.27 15.23
C ARG A 36 0.71 36.82 14.92
N ARG A 37 0.21 37.06 13.70
CA ARG A 37 -1.11 36.59 13.27
C ARG A 37 -1.16 35.05 13.19
N THR A 38 -0.10 34.41 12.71
CA THR A 38 -0.03 32.92 12.63
C THR A 38 -0.07 32.32 14.03
N GLU A 39 0.71 32.87 14.95
CA GLU A 39 0.70 32.43 16.34
C GLU A 39 -0.63 32.72 17.05
N TYR A 40 -1.30 33.82 16.73
CA TYR A 40 -2.63 34.14 17.27
C TYR A 40 -3.69 33.12 16.82
N ILE A 41 -3.78 32.83 15.52
CA ILE A 41 -4.71 31.83 14.99
C ILE A 41 -4.41 30.44 15.56
N ARG A 42 -3.12 30.07 15.62
CA ARG A 42 -2.67 28.79 16.18
C ARG A 42 -3.01 28.66 17.67
N SER A 43 -2.69 29.67 18.48
CA SER A 43 -2.96 29.66 19.93
C SER A 43 -4.45 29.62 20.22
N THR A 44 -5.26 30.41 19.51
CA THR A 44 -6.72 30.42 19.62
C THR A 44 -7.31 29.04 19.33
N SER A 45 -6.88 28.41 18.24
CA SER A 45 -7.34 27.06 17.86
C SER A 45 -6.95 26.02 18.92
N VAL A 46 -5.73 26.10 19.46
CA VAL A 46 -5.25 25.22 20.54
C VAL A 46 -6.04 25.43 21.84
N ASP A 47 -6.33 26.67 22.21
CA ASP A 47 -7.06 27.00 23.44
C ASP A 47 -8.53 26.56 23.36
N ARG A 48 -9.16 26.68 22.17
CA ARG A 48 -10.49 26.13 21.88
C ARG A 48 -10.53 24.62 22.06
N HIS A 49 -9.59 23.89 21.44
CA HIS A 49 -9.51 22.42 21.55
C HIS A 49 -9.21 21.95 22.99
N ARG A 50 -8.51 22.76 23.78
CA ARG A 50 -8.26 22.48 25.20
C ARG A 50 -9.43 22.84 26.12
N GLY A 51 -10.52 23.41 25.59
CA GLY A 51 -11.66 23.89 26.37
C GLY A 51 -11.34 25.10 27.26
N LEU A 52 -10.29 25.86 26.92
CA LEU A 52 -9.85 27.06 27.65
C LEU A 52 -10.52 28.34 27.13
N ALA A 53 -11.14 28.29 25.95
CA ALA A 53 -11.89 29.38 25.33
C ALA A 53 -13.27 28.88 24.84
N ASP A 54 -14.29 29.75 24.90
CA ASP A 54 -15.64 29.44 24.41
C ASP A 54 -15.63 29.28 22.87
N ALA A 55 -16.37 28.29 22.35
CA ALA A 55 -16.34 27.94 20.92
C ALA A 55 -16.72 29.14 20.01
N ASP A 56 -17.64 29.99 20.48
CA ASP A 56 -18.17 31.16 19.76
C ASP A 56 -17.43 32.48 20.08
N ALA A 57 -16.48 32.49 21.02
CA ALA A 57 -15.96 33.74 21.60
C ALA A 57 -14.79 34.37 20.82
N ILE A 58 -14.18 33.69 19.85
CA ILE A 58 -13.03 34.21 19.11
C ILE A 58 -13.23 33.95 17.61
N ASP A 59 -13.65 35.00 16.89
CA ASP A 59 -13.56 35.05 15.43
C ASP A 59 -12.07 35.21 15.07
N PRO A 60 -11.45 34.21 14.43
CA PRO A 60 -10.04 34.29 14.04
C PRO A 60 -9.77 35.37 12.96
N GLY A 61 -10.81 36.06 12.46
CA GLY A 61 -10.70 37.13 11.48
C GLY A 61 -10.25 36.64 10.10
N LEU A 62 -10.50 35.35 9.81
CA LEU A 62 -10.04 34.69 8.58
C LEU A 62 -10.71 35.28 7.33
N ASP A 63 -11.97 35.73 7.46
CA ASP A 63 -12.74 36.35 6.39
C ASP A 63 -12.20 37.74 6.00
N ALA A 64 -11.42 38.38 6.88
CA ALA A 64 -10.80 39.68 6.66
C ALA A 64 -9.39 39.60 6.04
N LEU A 65 -8.89 38.38 5.78
CA LEU A 65 -7.56 38.19 5.22
C LEU A 65 -7.51 38.56 3.73
N SER A 66 -6.45 39.25 3.35
CA SER A 66 -6.08 39.38 1.94
C SER A 66 -5.75 37.99 1.36
N LEU A 67 -5.78 37.88 0.03
CA LEU A 67 -5.41 36.63 -0.64
C LEU A 67 -3.95 36.24 -0.35
N ASP A 68 -3.03 37.22 -0.31
CA ASP A 68 -1.62 36.97 -0.02
C ASP A 68 -1.40 36.40 1.39
N GLU A 69 -2.12 36.95 2.38
CA GLU A 69 -2.10 36.45 3.75
C GLU A 69 -2.69 35.05 3.82
N THR A 70 -3.86 34.83 3.22
CA THR A 70 -4.52 33.52 3.15
C THR A 70 -3.56 32.43 2.63
N LEU A 71 -2.87 32.70 1.52
CA LEU A 71 -1.91 31.77 0.93
C LEU A 71 -0.66 31.57 1.81
N ALA A 72 -0.19 32.61 2.49
CA ALA A 72 0.91 32.50 3.43
C ALA A 72 0.53 31.64 4.65
N PHE A 73 -0.69 31.78 5.18
CA PHE A 73 -1.20 30.95 6.27
C PHE A 73 -1.35 29.49 5.86
N VAL A 74 -1.99 29.21 4.73
CA VAL A 74 -2.14 27.82 4.25
C VAL A 74 -0.76 27.16 4.11
N ARG A 75 0.24 27.87 3.58
CA ARG A 75 1.63 27.36 3.50
C ARG A 75 2.26 27.13 4.87
N GLY A 76 2.12 28.07 5.80
CA GLY A 76 2.64 27.93 7.16
C GLY A 76 2.07 26.72 7.90
N PHE A 77 0.74 26.56 7.89
CA PHE A 77 0.07 25.41 8.53
C PHE A 77 0.38 24.08 7.82
N MET A 78 0.53 24.08 6.50
CA MET A 78 0.99 22.91 5.75
C MET A 78 2.39 22.46 6.19
N LEU A 79 3.34 23.39 6.26
CA LEU A 79 4.72 23.09 6.68
C LEU A 79 4.79 22.67 8.14
N PHE A 80 4.01 23.33 9.01
CA PHE A 80 3.89 22.91 10.40
C PHE A 80 3.38 21.46 10.48
N SER A 81 2.32 21.13 9.76
CA SER A 81 1.76 19.76 9.73
C SER A 81 2.77 18.74 9.22
N LEU A 82 3.57 19.10 8.21
CA LEU A 82 4.63 18.25 7.68
C LEU A 82 5.73 17.99 8.73
N LEU A 83 6.17 19.02 9.45
CA LEU A 83 7.18 18.92 10.50
C LEU A 83 6.65 18.21 11.75
N ALA A 84 5.38 18.43 12.12
CA ALA A 84 4.73 17.73 13.21
C ALA A 84 4.61 16.23 12.91
N ASN A 85 4.20 15.88 11.69
CA ASN A 85 4.21 14.49 11.25
C ASN A 85 5.62 13.88 11.28
N LEU A 86 6.64 14.63 10.83
CA LEU A 86 8.03 14.16 10.90
C LEU A 86 8.44 13.85 12.35
N ALA A 87 8.15 14.75 13.29
CA ALA A 87 8.44 14.56 14.71
C ALA A 87 7.70 13.35 15.30
N GLU A 88 6.44 13.13 14.93
CA GLU A 88 5.70 11.91 15.33
C GLU A 88 6.32 10.65 14.70
N ASP A 89 6.62 10.66 13.40
CA ASP A 89 7.18 9.52 12.67
C ASP A 89 8.54 9.09 13.27
N ARG A 90 9.33 10.05 13.78
CA ARG A 90 10.63 9.83 14.44
C ARG A 90 10.56 9.16 15.80
N GLN A 91 9.51 9.43 16.58
CA GLN A 91 9.29 8.75 17.86
C GLN A 91 8.95 7.26 17.67
N GLY A 92 8.84 6.82 16.41
CA GLY A 92 8.51 5.48 16.00
C GLY A 92 6.99 5.28 16.02
N VAL A 93 6.51 4.44 15.10
CA VAL A 93 5.27 3.71 15.40
C VAL A 93 5.61 2.83 16.58
N ALA A 94 5.10 3.16 17.77
CA ALA A 94 5.27 2.30 18.94
C ALA A 94 4.94 0.87 18.51
N ALA A 95 5.90 -0.06 18.68
CA ALA A 95 5.65 -1.46 18.38
C ALA A 95 4.38 -1.86 19.12
N GLU A 96 3.38 -2.32 18.37
CA GLU A 96 2.15 -2.80 18.97
C GLU A 96 2.51 -4.02 19.84
N GLU A 97 1.99 -4.03 21.07
CA GLU A 97 2.30 -5.07 22.03
C GLU A 97 1.86 -6.44 21.49
N GLY A 98 2.76 -7.43 21.48
CA GLY A 98 2.50 -8.76 20.91
C GLY A 98 2.59 -8.85 19.38
N ALA A 99 2.96 -7.77 18.68
CA ALA A 99 3.02 -7.74 17.22
C ALA A 99 4.42 -8.10 16.64
N SER A 100 5.31 -8.75 17.39
CA SER A 100 6.58 -9.26 16.86
C SER A 100 6.56 -10.77 16.60
N VAL A 101 7.42 -11.24 15.68
CA VAL A 101 7.56 -12.69 15.41
C VAL A 101 8.08 -13.45 16.64
N VAL A 102 8.91 -12.81 17.47
CA VAL A 102 9.40 -13.41 18.72
C VAL A 102 8.24 -13.69 19.66
N GLU A 103 7.40 -12.68 19.90
CA GLU A 103 6.23 -12.81 20.77
C GLU A 103 5.21 -13.80 20.20
N ALA A 104 4.98 -13.80 18.88
CA ALA A 104 4.09 -14.76 18.25
C ALA A 104 4.57 -16.21 18.42
N VAL A 105 5.87 -16.47 18.25
CA VAL A 105 6.45 -17.81 18.49
C VAL A 105 6.30 -18.21 19.97
N GLN A 106 6.49 -17.29 20.91
CA GLN A 106 6.31 -17.55 22.34
C GLN A 106 4.85 -17.85 22.70
N LEU A 107 3.91 -17.08 22.15
CA LEU A 107 2.48 -17.28 22.34
C LEU A 107 2.04 -18.65 21.78
N LEU A 108 2.41 -18.96 20.53
CA LEU A 108 2.12 -20.25 19.91
C LEU A 108 2.69 -21.42 20.71
N ALA A 109 3.92 -21.30 21.21
CA ALA A 109 4.52 -22.30 22.08
C ALA A 109 3.73 -22.50 23.39
N SER A 110 3.20 -21.42 23.99
CA SER A 110 2.35 -21.49 25.18
C SER A 110 1.00 -22.15 24.92
N GLU A 111 0.55 -22.16 23.66
CA GLU A 111 -0.68 -22.82 23.20
C GLU A 111 -0.44 -24.24 22.66
N GLY A 112 0.79 -24.75 22.75
CA GLY A 112 1.15 -26.11 22.34
C GLY A 112 1.51 -26.27 20.86
N VAL A 113 1.73 -25.18 20.13
CA VAL A 113 2.24 -25.19 18.75
C VAL A 113 3.76 -25.10 18.77
N ASP A 114 4.43 -26.12 18.23
CA ASP A 114 5.89 -26.16 18.18
C ASP A 114 6.47 -25.39 16.97
N LYS A 115 7.80 -25.28 16.94
CA LYS A 115 8.49 -24.60 15.84
C LYS A 115 8.40 -25.37 14.52
N ASP A 116 8.23 -26.68 14.56
CA ASP A 116 8.16 -27.50 13.35
C ASP A 116 6.85 -27.22 12.59
N ALA A 117 5.74 -27.02 13.30
CA ALA A 117 4.48 -26.55 12.72
C ALA A 117 4.63 -25.16 12.07
N ILE A 118 5.36 -24.24 12.70
CA ILE A 118 5.65 -22.91 12.14
C ILE A 118 6.48 -23.04 10.84
N LEU A 119 7.53 -23.87 10.85
CA LEU A 119 8.37 -24.09 9.67
C LEU A 119 7.57 -24.73 8.52
N ALA A 120 6.73 -25.73 8.82
CA ALA A 120 5.88 -26.37 7.82
C ALA A 120 4.88 -25.41 7.17
N LEU A 121 4.33 -24.46 7.94
CA LEU A 121 3.50 -23.38 7.40
C LEU A 121 4.32 -22.48 6.46
N LEU A 122 5.48 -22.03 6.93
CA LEU A 122 6.34 -21.08 6.21
C LEU A 122 6.88 -21.65 4.89
N ASP A 123 7.11 -22.96 4.78
CA ASP A 123 7.55 -23.65 3.55
C ASP A 123 6.64 -23.40 2.35
N ASN A 124 5.38 -23.05 2.61
CA ASN A 124 4.40 -22.78 1.57
C ASN A 124 3.69 -21.42 1.77
N ALA A 125 4.25 -20.55 2.59
CA ALA A 125 3.67 -19.25 2.89
C ALA A 125 3.97 -18.21 1.81
N LEU A 126 3.14 -17.17 1.75
CA LEU A 126 3.42 -15.95 1.01
C LEU A 126 2.82 -14.78 1.79
N ILE A 127 3.65 -13.82 2.18
CA ILE A 127 3.22 -12.55 2.73
C ILE A 127 3.75 -11.49 1.77
N ALA A 128 2.84 -10.77 1.10
CA ALA A 128 3.26 -9.79 0.10
C ALA A 128 2.53 -8.45 0.28
N PRO A 129 3.17 -7.44 0.89
CA PRO A 129 2.78 -6.06 0.67
C PRO A 129 2.93 -5.70 -0.82
N VAL A 130 1.88 -5.13 -1.40
CA VAL A 130 1.81 -4.72 -2.80
C VAL A 130 1.79 -3.20 -2.85
N LEU A 131 2.93 -2.58 -3.20
CA LEU A 131 3.07 -1.13 -3.21
C LEU A 131 2.26 -0.50 -4.36
N THR A 132 1.56 0.58 -4.06
CA THR A 132 0.79 1.36 -5.04
C THR A 132 1.29 2.79 -5.14
N ALA A 133 1.05 3.42 -6.29
CA ALA A 133 1.37 4.83 -6.48
C ALA A 133 0.58 5.69 -5.48
N HIS A 134 1.17 6.80 -5.03
CA HIS A 134 0.51 7.69 -4.09
C HIS A 134 -0.62 8.46 -4.81
N PRO A 135 -1.88 8.20 -4.45
CA PRO A 135 -3.04 8.60 -5.24
C PRO A 135 -3.35 10.08 -5.13
N THR A 136 -2.76 10.80 -4.17
CA THR A 136 -2.92 12.24 -3.93
C THR A 136 -1.60 13.00 -3.81
N GLU A 137 -0.47 12.40 -4.25
CA GLU A 137 0.84 13.05 -4.06
C GLU A 137 1.01 14.19 -5.04
N VAL A 138 0.63 15.37 -4.59
CA VAL A 138 0.82 16.62 -5.31
C VAL A 138 2.12 17.32 -4.92
N ARG A 139 2.82 16.83 -3.88
CA ARG A 139 4.08 17.41 -3.43
C ARG A 139 5.20 17.05 -4.40
N ARG A 140 6.13 17.99 -4.55
CA ARG A 140 7.35 17.75 -5.34
C ARG A 140 8.32 16.84 -4.59
N LYS A 141 9.11 16.07 -5.33
CA LYS A 141 10.22 15.26 -4.78
C LYS A 141 11.14 16.09 -3.88
N SER A 142 11.43 17.34 -4.24
CA SER A 142 12.22 18.25 -3.40
C SER A 142 11.65 18.45 -1.99
N MET A 143 10.32 18.50 -1.82
CA MET A 143 9.71 18.59 -0.49
C MET A 143 9.97 17.33 0.34
N ILE A 144 9.92 16.16 -0.30
CA ILE A 144 10.19 14.86 0.32
C ILE A 144 11.66 14.76 0.71
N ASP A 145 12.58 15.13 -0.20
CA ASP A 145 14.01 15.09 0.03
C ASP A 145 14.43 16.05 1.18
N HIS A 146 13.84 17.26 1.26
CA HIS A 146 14.07 18.16 2.40
C HIS A 146 13.53 17.59 3.72
N LYS A 147 12.35 16.96 3.73
CA LYS A 147 11.82 16.26 4.93
C LYS A 147 12.79 15.15 5.37
N ALA A 148 13.28 14.34 4.42
CA ALA A 148 14.23 13.26 4.71
C ALA A 148 15.55 13.82 5.28
N ARG A 149 16.08 14.90 4.72
CA ARG A 149 17.29 15.53 5.24
C ARG A 149 17.10 16.08 6.66
N ILE A 150 15.95 16.67 6.99
CA ILE A 150 15.65 17.09 8.37
C ILE A 150 15.63 15.87 9.30
N ALA A 151 15.07 14.74 8.85
CA ALA A 151 15.08 13.50 9.62
C ALA A 151 16.50 13.01 9.90
N GLU A 152 17.39 13.01 8.91
CA GLU A 152 18.80 12.63 9.08
C GLU A 152 19.51 13.54 10.11
N LEU A 153 19.36 14.85 9.97
CA LEU A 153 20.01 15.82 10.87
C LEU A 153 19.53 15.68 12.32
N LEU A 154 18.23 15.43 12.50
CA LEU A 154 17.69 15.16 13.83
C LEU A 154 18.22 13.82 14.40
N LEU A 155 18.48 12.80 13.58
CA LEU A 155 19.09 11.54 14.08
C LEU A 155 20.50 11.78 14.60
N MET A 156 21.33 12.54 13.87
CA MET A 156 22.66 12.93 14.33
C MET A 156 22.59 13.67 15.67
N LYS A 157 21.60 14.57 15.81
CA LYS A 157 21.36 15.30 17.06
C LYS A 157 21.01 14.36 18.23
N ASP A 158 20.21 13.33 17.98
CA ASP A 158 19.85 12.32 18.98
C ASP A 158 21.03 11.43 19.37
N ASP A 159 21.95 11.16 18.43
CA ASP A 159 23.21 10.44 18.68
C ASP A 159 24.24 11.27 19.49
N GLY A 160 23.90 12.54 19.78
CA GLY A 160 24.72 13.45 20.59
C GLY A 160 25.70 14.28 19.78
N ASP A 161 25.62 14.26 18.46
CA ASP A 161 26.43 15.12 17.60
C ASP A 161 25.98 16.58 17.74
N ALA A 162 26.93 17.51 17.62
CA ALA A 162 26.68 18.95 17.54
C ALA A 162 26.79 19.48 16.10
N GLU A 163 27.57 18.79 15.27
CA GLU A 163 27.90 19.19 13.91
C GLU A 163 27.65 18.04 12.93
N THR A 164 27.41 18.37 11.67
CA THR A 164 27.36 17.40 10.56
C THR A 164 28.76 16.81 10.28
N THR A 165 28.81 15.74 9.48
CA THR A 165 30.07 15.15 8.99
C THR A 165 30.98 16.16 8.26
N GLU A 166 30.39 17.21 7.70
CA GLU A 166 31.08 18.29 6.98
C GLU A 166 31.40 19.51 7.86
N GLY A 167 31.00 19.52 9.14
CA GLY A 167 31.31 20.58 10.12
C GLY A 167 30.27 21.70 10.25
N ASP A 168 29.09 21.56 9.63
CA ASP A 168 27.98 22.51 9.85
C ASP A 168 27.29 22.28 11.21
N ASP A 169 26.97 23.35 11.96
CA ASP A 169 26.10 23.28 13.15
C ASP A 169 24.73 22.66 12.80
N LEU A 170 24.29 21.68 13.59
CA LEU A 170 23.06 20.93 13.30
C LEU A 170 21.80 21.78 13.39
N ASP A 171 21.70 22.71 14.35
CA ASP A 171 20.51 23.56 14.51
C ASP A 171 20.40 24.53 13.31
N GLU A 172 21.53 25.09 12.86
CA GLU A 172 21.59 25.90 11.64
C GLU A 172 21.27 25.10 10.39
N ALA A 173 21.77 23.86 10.28
CA ALA A 173 21.50 22.97 9.15
C ALA A 173 20.00 22.62 9.07
N ILE A 174 19.35 22.32 10.20
CA ILE A 174 17.91 22.05 10.27
C ILE A 174 17.12 23.31 9.90
N MET A 175 17.47 24.47 10.46
CA MET A 175 16.82 25.74 10.14
C MET A 175 16.93 26.07 8.65
N ARG A 176 18.08 25.79 8.02
CA ARG A 176 18.31 25.95 6.57
C ARG A 176 17.38 25.06 5.75
N GLN A 177 17.18 23.80 6.14
CA GLN A 177 16.23 22.91 5.46
C GLN A 177 14.77 23.40 5.61
N ILE A 178 14.38 23.92 6.78
CA ILE A 178 13.05 24.50 6.99
C ILE A 178 12.86 25.77 6.15
N ALA A 179 13.88 26.62 6.04
CA ALA A 179 13.86 27.78 5.14
C ALA A 179 13.73 27.37 3.66
N LEU A 180 14.43 26.29 3.25
CA LEU A 180 14.27 25.73 1.90
C LEU A 180 12.86 25.19 1.67
N LEU A 181 12.25 24.51 2.65
CA LEU A 181 10.85 24.10 2.57
C LEU A 181 9.89 25.29 2.40
N TRP A 182 10.12 26.40 3.11
CA TRP A 182 9.33 27.62 2.98
C TRP A 182 9.42 28.25 1.58
N GLN A 183 10.62 28.26 1.01
CA GLN A 183 10.88 28.86 -0.31
C GLN A 183 10.62 27.89 -1.48
N THR A 184 10.41 26.61 -1.21
CA THR A 184 10.15 25.61 -2.24
C THR A 184 8.67 25.56 -2.57
N ARG A 185 8.34 25.66 -3.86
CA ARG A 185 6.95 25.46 -4.31
C ARG A 185 6.49 24.06 -3.92
N PRO A 186 5.46 23.91 -3.08
CA PRO A 186 5.04 22.59 -2.60
C PRO A 186 4.33 21.79 -3.69
N LEU A 187 3.48 22.43 -4.49
CA LEU A 187 2.66 21.76 -5.51
C LEU A 187 3.35 21.66 -6.87
N ARG A 188 3.01 20.59 -7.60
CA ARG A 188 3.33 20.44 -9.02
C ARG A 188 2.38 21.28 -9.88
N ARG A 189 2.90 21.87 -10.97
CA ARG A 189 2.10 22.57 -11.99
C ARG A 189 1.65 21.63 -13.12
N GLU A 190 2.33 20.51 -13.26
CA GLU A 190 2.08 19.50 -14.29
C GLU A 190 1.64 18.20 -13.62
N ARG A 191 0.97 17.34 -14.39
CA ARG A 191 0.52 16.04 -13.91
C ARG A 191 1.73 15.13 -13.65
N LEU A 192 1.65 14.25 -12.65
CA LEU A 192 2.65 13.20 -12.52
C LEU A 192 2.61 12.30 -13.75
N PHE A 193 3.77 12.01 -14.31
CA PHE A 193 3.93 10.91 -15.24
C PHE A 193 4.10 9.60 -14.47
N VAL A 194 3.81 8.47 -15.10
CA VAL A 194 4.03 7.14 -14.49
C VAL A 194 5.50 6.98 -14.08
N THR A 195 6.42 7.57 -14.84
CA THR A 195 7.86 7.56 -14.58
C THR A 195 8.24 8.27 -13.27
N ASP A 196 7.55 9.35 -12.90
CA ASP A 196 7.71 9.99 -11.59
C ASP A 196 7.31 9.02 -10.45
N GLU A 197 6.18 8.31 -10.62
CA GLU A 197 5.68 7.34 -9.63
C GLU A 197 6.66 6.18 -9.46
N VAL A 198 7.22 5.69 -10.57
CA VAL A 198 8.30 4.68 -10.57
C VAL A 198 9.50 5.20 -9.76
N GLN A 199 9.99 6.41 -10.05
CA GLN A 199 11.18 6.94 -9.37
C GLN A 199 11.00 7.07 -7.85
N ILE A 200 9.83 7.53 -7.41
CA ILE A 200 9.50 7.61 -5.98
C ILE A 200 9.51 6.22 -5.34
N SER A 201 8.85 5.24 -5.98
CA SER A 201 8.86 3.86 -5.49
C SER A 201 10.27 3.31 -5.37
N GLN A 202 11.13 3.53 -6.38
CA GLN A 202 12.51 3.02 -6.39
C GLN A 202 13.33 3.56 -5.21
N SER A 203 13.11 4.80 -4.76
CA SER A 203 13.80 5.30 -3.56
C SER A 203 13.47 4.50 -2.30
N TYR A 204 12.19 4.18 -2.07
CA TYR A 204 11.81 3.31 -0.94
C TYR A 204 12.38 1.90 -1.10
N MET A 205 12.37 1.34 -2.31
CA MET A 205 12.95 0.02 -2.56
C MET A 205 14.44 -0.02 -2.17
N LYS A 206 15.20 0.99 -2.62
CA LYS A 206 16.64 1.09 -2.41
C LYS A 206 17.02 1.36 -0.97
N ASP A 207 16.41 2.37 -0.37
CA ASP A 207 16.88 2.94 0.90
C ASP A 207 16.27 2.22 2.11
N VAL A 208 15.16 1.50 1.91
CA VAL A 208 14.39 0.84 2.97
C VAL A 208 14.29 -0.66 2.77
N PHE A 209 13.67 -1.15 1.69
CA PHE A 209 13.35 -2.58 1.57
C PHE A 209 14.58 -3.47 1.35
N LEU A 210 15.51 -3.08 0.47
CA LEU A 210 16.75 -3.81 0.21
C LEU A 210 17.59 -4.07 1.46
N PRO A 211 17.78 -3.11 2.39
CA PRO A 211 18.46 -3.38 3.66
C PRO A 211 17.58 -4.10 4.70
N VAL A 212 16.28 -3.81 4.78
CA VAL A 212 15.40 -4.30 5.86
C VAL A 212 15.03 -5.77 5.71
N LEU A 213 14.60 -6.21 4.52
CA LEU A 213 14.09 -7.58 4.33
C LEU A 213 15.12 -8.65 4.70
N PRO A 214 16.37 -8.64 4.17
CA PRO A 214 17.39 -9.61 4.57
C PRO A 214 17.73 -9.57 6.06
N LYS A 215 17.65 -8.40 6.70
CA LYS A 215 17.85 -8.24 8.14
C LYS A 215 16.75 -8.92 8.95
N LEU A 216 15.48 -8.77 8.56
CA LEU A 216 14.34 -9.42 9.20
C LEU A 216 14.44 -10.95 9.10
N TYR A 217 14.75 -11.49 7.92
CA TYR A 217 15.00 -12.93 7.78
C TYR A 217 16.11 -13.40 8.73
N GLY A 218 17.24 -12.68 8.79
CA GLY A 218 18.31 -13.01 9.73
C GLY A 218 17.90 -12.93 11.21
N LYS A 219 16.92 -12.10 11.57
CA LYS A 219 16.33 -12.04 12.91
C LYS A 219 15.47 -13.27 13.17
N TRP A 220 14.56 -13.61 12.25
CA TRP A 220 13.63 -14.72 12.40
C TRP A 220 14.32 -16.09 12.37
N GLU A 221 15.35 -16.25 11.54
CA GLU A 221 16.18 -17.46 11.49
C GLU A 221 16.88 -17.75 12.82
N LYS A 222 17.28 -16.71 13.58
CA LYS A 222 17.84 -16.87 14.92
C LYS A 222 16.79 -17.34 15.93
N VAL A 223 15.56 -16.87 15.80
CA VAL A 223 14.44 -17.23 16.69
C VAL A 223 14.00 -18.67 16.44
N LEU A 224 13.86 -19.04 15.15
CA LEU A 224 13.38 -20.35 14.75
C LEU A 224 14.50 -21.41 14.71
N GLY A 225 15.75 -21.01 14.56
CA GLY A 225 16.92 -21.91 14.54
C GLY A 225 17.20 -22.56 13.18
N HIS A 226 16.48 -22.16 12.13
CA HIS A 226 16.59 -22.71 10.78
C HIS A 226 16.60 -21.60 9.74
N ARG A 227 17.21 -21.87 8.58
CA ARG A 227 17.12 -20.98 7.42
C ARG A 227 15.68 -21.01 6.90
N LEU A 228 15.08 -19.84 6.69
CA LEU A 228 13.67 -19.75 6.29
C LEU A 228 13.52 -19.70 4.77
N PRO A 229 12.40 -20.23 4.22
CA PRO A 229 12.01 -20.02 2.83
C PRO A 229 11.65 -18.55 2.59
N ASN A 230 11.62 -18.11 1.33
CA ASN A 230 11.30 -16.73 0.97
C ASN A 230 9.79 -16.48 0.95
N PHE A 231 9.16 -16.44 2.13
CA PHE A 231 7.72 -16.25 2.26
C PHE A 231 7.31 -14.76 2.26
N LEU A 232 8.06 -13.87 2.91
CA LEU A 232 7.87 -12.42 2.82
C LEU A 232 8.53 -11.89 1.54
N LYS A 233 7.72 -11.48 0.57
CA LYS A 233 8.13 -10.91 -0.72
C LYS A 233 7.51 -9.52 -0.91
N LEU A 234 8.01 -8.76 -1.87
CA LEU A 234 7.50 -7.42 -2.19
C LEU A 234 6.96 -7.39 -3.61
N ASN A 235 5.77 -6.81 -3.77
CA ASN A 235 5.14 -6.61 -5.06
C ASN A 235 4.88 -5.13 -5.32
N SER A 236 4.62 -4.78 -6.57
CA SER A 236 4.29 -3.42 -7.00
C SER A 236 3.20 -3.43 -8.06
N TRP A 237 2.33 -2.42 -8.02
CA TRP A 237 1.39 -2.09 -9.10
C TRP A 237 1.89 -0.94 -10.00
N ILE A 238 2.99 -0.29 -9.60
CA ILE A 238 3.48 0.92 -10.24
C ILE A 238 4.15 0.55 -11.58
N GLY A 239 3.51 0.95 -12.68
CA GLY A 239 3.91 0.57 -14.04
C GLY A 239 3.19 -0.67 -14.60
N GLY A 240 2.31 -1.30 -13.82
CA GLY A 240 1.55 -2.50 -14.26
C GLY A 240 0.02 -2.38 -14.11
N ASP A 241 -0.46 -1.55 -13.18
CA ASP A 241 -1.89 -1.27 -13.02
C ASP A 241 -2.35 -0.14 -13.96
N ARG A 242 -3.06 -0.56 -15.02
CA ARG A 242 -3.63 0.32 -16.05
C ARG A 242 -5.15 0.47 -15.95
N ASP A 243 -5.78 -0.04 -14.89
CA ASP A 243 -7.22 0.09 -14.69
C ASP A 243 -7.63 1.56 -14.59
N GLY A 244 -8.27 2.01 -15.67
CA GLY A 244 -8.65 3.39 -15.92
C GLY A 244 -7.45 4.36 -15.92
N ASN A 245 -6.25 3.90 -16.22
CA ASN A 245 -5.07 4.74 -16.39
C ASN A 245 -4.50 4.57 -17.81
N PRO A 246 -4.87 5.42 -18.78
CA PRO A 246 -4.40 5.28 -20.15
C PRO A 246 -2.90 5.55 -20.31
N PHE A 247 -2.22 6.10 -19.29
CA PHE A 247 -0.78 6.40 -19.36
C PHE A 247 0.11 5.23 -18.91
N VAL A 248 -0.48 4.14 -18.43
CA VAL A 248 0.26 2.89 -18.16
C VAL A 248 0.14 2.02 -19.40
N ASP A 249 1.14 2.14 -20.27
CA ASP A 249 1.28 1.37 -21.51
C ASP A 249 2.51 0.45 -21.48
N ALA A 250 2.81 -0.16 -22.62
CA ALA A 250 3.93 -1.10 -22.75
C ALA A 250 5.29 -0.44 -22.46
N ASP A 251 5.47 0.83 -22.83
CA ASP A 251 6.73 1.54 -22.63
C ASP A 251 6.89 1.96 -21.17
N ALA A 252 5.81 2.40 -20.53
CA ALA A 252 5.79 2.65 -19.08
C ALA A 252 6.14 1.38 -18.28
N MET A 253 5.62 0.21 -18.68
CA MET A 253 5.96 -1.08 -18.06
C MET A 253 7.44 -1.43 -18.25
N ARG A 254 7.97 -1.31 -19.48
CA ARG A 254 9.39 -1.55 -19.77
C ARG A 254 10.30 -0.64 -18.95
N GLU A 255 9.97 0.64 -18.85
CA GLU A 255 10.72 1.58 -18.04
C GLU A 255 10.68 1.21 -16.55
N ALA A 256 9.50 0.91 -16.00
CA ALA A 256 9.34 0.51 -14.60
C ALA A 256 10.23 -0.68 -14.24
N LEU A 257 10.22 -1.72 -15.09
CA LEU A 257 11.03 -2.93 -14.91
C LEU A 257 12.53 -2.67 -15.11
N SER A 258 12.91 -1.86 -16.10
CA SER A 258 14.30 -1.50 -16.34
C SER A 258 14.89 -0.72 -15.16
N ARG A 259 14.14 0.24 -14.59
CA ARG A 259 14.55 1.00 -13.39
C ARG A 259 14.65 0.12 -12.15
N ALA A 260 13.79 -0.88 -12.03
CA ALA A 260 13.84 -1.86 -10.95
C ALA A 260 15.12 -2.71 -11.04
N ALA A 261 15.44 -3.19 -12.23
CA ALA A 261 16.68 -3.91 -12.50
C ALA A 261 17.93 -3.04 -12.23
N GLU A 262 17.93 -1.78 -12.69
CA GLU A 262 19.00 -0.81 -12.43
C GLU A 262 19.24 -0.64 -10.92
N THR A 263 18.16 -0.46 -10.15
CA THR A 263 18.22 -0.25 -8.71
C THR A 263 18.79 -1.45 -7.97
N VAL A 264 18.29 -2.67 -8.25
CA VAL A 264 18.73 -3.88 -7.54
C VAL A 264 20.16 -4.30 -7.93
N ILE A 265 20.52 -4.23 -9.22
CA ILE A 265 21.86 -4.59 -9.69
C ILE A 265 22.89 -3.54 -9.22
N GLY A 266 22.52 -2.25 -9.23
CA GLY A 266 23.32 -1.19 -8.63
C GLY A 266 23.59 -1.44 -7.14
N TYR A 267 22.59 -1.92 -6.39
CA TYR A 267 22.77 -2.35 -5.01
C TYR A 267 23.77 -3.52 -4.91
N TYR A 268 23.62 -4.57 -5.71
CA TYR A 268 24.56 -5.71 -5.72
C TYR A 268 26.00 -5.29 -6.03
N LEU A 269 26.20 -4.45 -7.05
CA LEU A 269 27.52 -3.90 -7.40
C LEU A 269 28.15 -3.17 -6.20
N SER A 270 27.38 -2.32 -5.50
CA SER A 270 27.87 -1.61 -4.32
C SER A 270 28.29 -2.56 -3.20
N ARG A 271 27.50 -3.61 -2.93
CA ARG A 271 27.77 -4.59 -1.87
C ARG A 271 28.97 -5.47 -2.20
N VAL A 272 29.06 -5.97 -3.44
CA VAL A 272 30.20 -6.77 -3.93
C VAL A 272 31.48 -5.94 -3.88
N HIS A 273 31.43 -4.68 -4.31
CA HIS A 273 32.58 -3.79 -4.26
C HIS A 273 33.08 -3.57 -2.82
N ALA A 274 32.18 -3.28 -1.88
CA ALA A 274 32.53 -3.10 -0.47
C ALA A 274 33.16 -4.38 0.13
N MET A 275 32.57 -5.55 -0.15
CA MET A 275 33.13 -6.83 0.32
C MET A 275 34.49 -7.15 -0.30
N GLY A 276 34.76 -6.72 -1.54
CA GLY A 276 36.08 -6.88 -2.15
C GLY A 276 37.18 -6.15 -1.38
N ALA A 277 36.86 -5.03 -0.72
CA ALA A 277 37.81 -4.34 0.16
C ALA A 277 38.02 -5.12 1.47
N GLU A 278 36.95 -5.69 2.04
CA GLU A 278 36.97 -6.37 3.35
C GLU A 278 37.55 -7.80 3.32
N LEU A 279 37.27 -8.60 2.29
CA LEU A 279 37.65 -10.02 2.22
C LEU A 279 39.04 -10.24 1.60
N SER A 280 40.08 -9.76 2.28
CA SER A 280 41.50 -9.87 1.90
C SER A 280 42.18 -11.14 2.42
N ILE A 281 41.48 -12.28 2.38
CA ILE A 281 42.00 -13.53 2.96
C ILE A 281 43.11 -14.05 2.06
N SER A 282 44.33 -14.11 2.61
CA SER A 282 45.52 -14.62 1.92
C SER A 282 45.69 -16.12 2.09
N THR A 283 46.00 -16.81 1.00
CA THR A 283 46.42 -18.23 0.95
C THR A 283 47.70 -18.51 1.73
N GLU A 284 48.49 -17.47 2.05
CA GLU A 284 49.65 -17.61 2.95
C GLU A 284 49.25 -17.83 4.42
N LEU A 285 48.03 -17.44 4.80
CA LEU A 285 47.55 -17.45 6.18
C LEU A 285 46.36 -18.39 6.42
N ALA A 286 45.60 -18.73 5.37
CA ALA A 286 44.40 -19.54 5.48
C ALA A 286 44.30 -20.57 4.34
N GLU A 287 43.77 -21.75 4.64
CA GLU A 287 43.38 -22.72 3.62
C GLU A 287 42.14 -22.20 2.87
N VAL A 288 42.22 -22.17 1.55
CA VAL A 288 41.14 -21.76 0.66
C VAL A 288 40.64 -22.97 -0.12
N PRO A 289 39.32 -23.23 -0.18
CA PRO A 289 38.79 -24.34 -0.96
C PRO A 289 39.00 -24.16 -2.47
N ASP A 290 39.21 -25.28 -3.17
CA ASP A 290 39.41 -25.32 -4.63
C ASP A 290 38.31 -24.61 -5.42
N GLU A 291 37.07 -24.64 -4.93
CA GLU A 291 35.92 -23.98 -5.57
C GLU A 291 36.05 -22.44 -5.57
N VAL A 292 36.63 -21.88 -4.51
CA VAL A 292 36.89 -20.43 -4.41
C VAL A 292 38.08 -20.04 -5.28
N GLU A 293 39.12 -20.87 -5.31
CA GLU A 293 40.26 -20.69 -6.23
C GLU A 293 39.81 -20.74 -7.70
N ALA A 294 38.90 -21.65 -8.05
CA ALA A 294 38.36 -21.71 -9.40
C ALA A 294 37.62 -20.42 -9.81
N LEU A 295 36.85 -19.82 -8.90
CA LEU A 295 36.22 -18.51 -9.13
C LEU A 295 37.26 -17.39 -9.23
N ALA A 296 38.31 -17.44 -8.43
CA ALA A 296 39.41 -16.48 -8.48
C ALA A 296 40.16 -16.54 -9.81
N ASP A 297 40.44 -17.74 -10.32
CA ASP A 297 41.14 -17.94 -11.59
C ASP A 297 40.28 -17.58 -12.80
N ALA A 298 38.96 -17.80 -12.73
CA ALA A 298 38.02 -17.35 -13.74
C ALA A 298 37.72 -15.84 -13.68
N SER A 299 38.22 -15.12 -12.67
CA SER A 299 37.82 -13.73 -12.41
C SER A 299 38.35 -12.70 -13.40
N GLY A 300 39.43 -13.01 -14.12
CA GLY A 300 40.17 -12.05 -14.95
C GLY A 300 40.98 -11.00 -14.16
N ASP A 301 41.12 -11.16 -12.84
CA ASP A 301 41.98 -10.32 -11.99
C ASP A 301 43.40 -10.91 -11.89
N ASP A 302 44.29 -10.46 -12.78
CA ASP A 302 45.69 -10.88 -12.89
C ASP A 302 46.67 -9.99 -12.10
N ALA A 303 46.16 -9.12 -11.21
CA ALA A 303 47.01 -8.22 -10.45
C ALA A 303 47.94 -9.00 -9.51
N LEU A 304 49.25 -8.88 -9.72
CA LEU A 304 50.26 -9.60 -8.92
C LEU A 304 50.13 -9.35 -7.41
N SER A 305 49.71 -8.15 -7.01
CA SER A 305 49.53 -7.76 -5.60
C SER A 305 48.34 -8.42 -4.90
N ARG A 306 47.48 -9.14 -5.64
CA ARG A 306 46.30 -9.84 -5.10
C ARG A 306 46.30 -11.32 -5.42
N LYS A 307 47.41 -11.84 -5.97
CA LYS A 307 47.50 -13.22 -6.47
C LYS A 307 47.19 -14.24 -5.37
N ASP A 308 47.62 -13.95 -4.14
CA ASP A 308 47.41 -14.77 -2.95
C ASP A 308 46.05 -14.51 -2.27
N GLU A 309 45.19 -13.61 -2.78
CA GLU A 309 43.90 -13.22 -2.19
C GLU A 309 42.69 -13.71 -3.03
N PRO A 310 42.38 -15.01 -3.06
CA PRO A 310 41.40 -15.60 -3.97
C PRO A 310 39.97 -15.09 -3.76
N TYR A 311 39.53 -14.83 -2.53
CA TYR A 311 38.18 -14.28 -2.28
C TYR A 311 38.02 -12.89 -2.91
N ARG A 312 39.06 -12.04 -2.83
CA ARG A 312 39.04 -10.71 -3.44
C ARG A 312 39.03 -10.80 -4.96
N ARG A 313 39.86 -11.67 -5.54
CA ARG A 313 39.86 -11.94 -6.99
C ARG A 313 38.50 -12.45 -7.47
N ALA A 314 37.92 -13.43 -6.80
CA ALA A 314 36.58 -13.95 -7.13
C ALA A 314 35.51 -12.84 -7.10
N LEU A 315 35.54 -11.95 -6.10
CA LEU A 315 34.64 -10.78 -6.04
C LEU A 315 34.87 -9.76 -7.16
N SER A 316 36.12 -9.56 -7.61
CA SER A 316 36.41 -8.76 -8.82
C SER A 316 35.72 -9.35 -10.06
N GLY A 317 35.76 -10.68 -10.21
CA GLY A 317 35.08 -11.40 -11.28
C GLY A 317 33.56 -11.28 -11.20
N ILE A 318 32.97 -11.53 -10.03
CA ILE A 318 31.54 -11.35 -9.77
C ILE A 318 31.10 -9.91 -10.08
N TYR A 319 31.90 -8.90 -9.69
CA TYR A 319 31.63 -7.50 -10.01
C TYR A 319 31.64 -7.25 -11.52
N ALA A 320 32.59 -7.83 -12.25
CA ALA A 320 32.66 -7.73 -13.71
C ALA A 320 31.43 -8.34 -14.39
N ARG A 321 31.01 -9.54 -13.97
CA ARG A 321 29.80 -10.20 -14.47
C ARG A 321 28.54 -9.39 -14.16
N LEU A 322 28.42 -8.84 -12.95
CA LEU A 322 27.33 -7.93 -12.59
C LEU A 322 27.32 -6.67 -13.45
N SER A 323 28.49 -6.10 -13.76
CA SER A 323 28.63 -4.92 -14.63
C SER A 323 28.14 -5.20 -16.06
N ALA A 324 28.50 -6.37 -16.61
CA ALA A 324 27.98 -6.83 -17.90
C ALA A 324 26.48 -7.12 -17.87
N THR A 325 25.98 -7.70 -16.76
CA THR A 325 24.55 -7.96 -16.55
C THR A 325 23.75 -6.66 -16.51
N HIS A 326 24.27 -5.64 -15.84
CA HIS A 326 23.70 -4.30 -15.82
C HIS A 326 23.59 -3.72 -17.24
N LEU A 327 24.64 -3.84 -18.06
CA LEU A 327 24.60 -3.39 -19.46
C LEU A 327 23.54 -4.16 -20.27
N LYS A 328 23.50 -5.49 -20.15
CA LYS A 328 22.51 -6.35 -20.84
C LYS A 328 21.07 -5.99 -20.47
N LEU A 329 20.81 -5.76 -19.18
CA LEU A 329 19.44 -5.56 -18.68
C LEU A 329 18.98 -4.10 -18.72
N CYS A 330 19.88 -3.13 -18.53
CA CYS A 330 19.53 -1.70 -18.48
C CYS A 330 19.87 -0.94 -19.77
N GLY A 331 20.67 -1.52 -20.66
CA GLY A 331 21.08 -0.89 -21.92
C GLY A 331 22.20 0.16 -21.77
N HIS A 332 22.75 0.36 -20.57
CA HIS A 332 23.88 1.24 -20.32
C HIS A 332 24.81 0.69 -19.24
N VAL A 333 26.07 1.17 -19.24
CA VAL A 333 27.05 0.80 -18.22
C VAL A 333 26.66 1.36 -16.84
N PRO A 334 27.00 0.67 -15.74
CA PRO A 334 26.77 1.21 -14.39
C PRO A 334 27.68 2.41 -14.12
N GLY A 335 27.32 3.23 -13.13
CA GLY A 335 28.10 4.43 -12.76
C GLY A 335 29.56 4.17 -12.43
N ARG A 336 29.89 2.94 -11.99
CA ARG A 336 31.27 2.44 -11.86
C ARG A 336 31.45 1.18 -12.70
N PRO A 337 31.89 1.29 -13.96
CA PRO A 337 32.12 0.12 -14.80
C PRO A 337 33.30 -0.72 -14.29
N SER A 338 33.24 -2.03 -14.52
CA SER A 338 34.38 -2.90 -14.28
C SER A 338 35.46 -2.68 -15.35
N PRO A 339 36.75 -2.64 -14.99
CA PRO A 339 37.83 -2.67 -15.98
C PRO A 339 38.05 -4.08 -16.56
N ILE A 340 37.53 -5.12 -15.90
CA ILE A 340 37.61 -6.52 -16.33
C ILE A 340 36.41 -6.83 -17.23
N GLN A 341 36.67 -7.45 -18.38
CA GLN A 341 35.62 -7.96 -19.27
C GLN A 341 35.13 -9.32 -18.78
N ALA A 342 33.81 -9.50 -18.70
CA ALA A 342 33.20 -10.76 -18.32
C ALA A 342 31.83 -10.91 -18.99
N GLU A 343 31.35 -12.15 -19.10
CA GLU A 343 30.01 -12.44 -19.59
C GLU A 343 28.95 -12.14 -18.52
N PRO A 344 27.76 -11.64 -18.91
CA PRO A 344 26.68 -11.39 -17.97
C PRO A 344 26.17 -12.68 -17.33
N TYR A 345 25.47 -12.56 -16.20
CA TYR A 345 24.68 -13.65 -15.65
C TYR A 345 23.45 -13.90 -16.53
N ASP A 346 23.08 -15.17 -16.69
CA ASP A 346 21.84 -15.54 -17.38
C ASP A 346 20.62 -15.32 -16.47
N ASN A 347 20.79 -15.55 -15.18
CA ASN A 347 19.75 -15.46 -14.17
C ASN A 347 20.34 -15.18 -12.78
N PRO A 348 19.53 -14.72 -11.80
CA PRO A 348 20.01 -14.43 -10.45
C PRO A 348 20.51 -15.66 -9.68
N GLN A 349 20.09 -16.88 -10.06
CA GLN A 349 20.53 -18.11 -9.39
C GLN A 349 22.03 -18.34 -9.58
N GLN A 350 22.59 -18.08 -10.77
CA GLN A 350 24.03 -18.16 -11.01
C GLN A 350 24.83 -17.24 -10.07
N LEU A 351 24.39 -15.98 -9.90
CA LEU A 351 25.02 -15.04 -8.96
C LEU A 351 24.94 -15.57 -7.52
N ARG A 352 23.75 -16.03 -7.12
CA ARG A 352 23.53 -16.58 -5.78
C ARG A 352 24.46 -17.76 -5.50
N ASP A 353 24.65 -18.65 -6.48
CA ASP A 353 25.47 -19.85 -6.33
C ASP A 353 26.95 -19.51 -6.19
N GLU A 354 27.47 -18.56 -6.97
CA GLU A 354 28.85 -18.07 -6.80
C GLU A 354 29.07 -17.41 -5.43
N LEU A 355 28.12 -16.60 -4.96
CA LEU A 355 28.18 -16.02 -3.61
C LEU A 355 28.10 -17.11 -2.52
N ALA A 356 27.32 -18.17 -2.76
CA ALA A 356 27.22 -19.30 -1.83
C ALA A 356 28.51 -20.11 -1.75
N VAL A 357 29.27 -20.25 -2.84
CA VAL A 357 30.62 -20.86 -2.84
C VAL A 357 31.54 -20.07 -1.90
N LEU A 358 31.57 -18.73 -2.04
CA LEU A 358 32.36 -17.87 -1.13
C LEU A 358 31.91 -18.04 0.33
N ALA A 359 30.59 -18.11 0.58
CA ALA A 359 30.07 -18.27 1.93
C ALA A 359 30.38 -19.66 2.52
N HIS A 360 30.39 -20.70 1.71
CA HIS A 360 30.77 -22.05 2.12
C HIS A 360 32.25 -22.11 2.48
N GLY A 361 33.12 -21.50 1.65
CA GLY A 361 34.55 -21.47 1.92
C GLY A 361 34.91 -20.76 3.22
N LEU A 362 34.26 -19.63 3.53
CA LEU A 362 34.45 -18.91 4.79
C LEU A 362 34.04 -19.73 6.02
N ARG A 363 33.05 -20.63 5.87
CA ARG A 363 32.61 -21.55 6.94
C ARG A 363 33.58 -22.72 7.13
N GLY A 364 34.15 -23.22 6.04
CA GLY A 364 35.03 -24.39 6.01
C GLY A 364 36.50 -24.10 6.38
N GLY A 365 36.98 -22.86 6.20
CA GLY A 365 38.39 -22.48 6.41
C GLY A 365 38.88 -22.41 7.86
N GLY A 366 38.19 -23.03 8.82
CA GLY A 366 38.67 -23.15 10.20
C GLY A 366 39.73 -24.24 10.32
N ALA A 367 40.89 -23.91 10.90
CA ALA A 367 41.98 -24.85 11.11
C ALA A 367 41.49 -26.18 11.71
N LYS A 368 42.01 -27.31 11.19
CA LYS A 368 41.77 -28.68 11.70
C LYS A 368 41.88 -28.70 13.23
N GLY A 369 40.75 -28.84 13.92
CA GLY A 369 40.76 -29.18 15.35
C GLY A 369 39.63 -28.61 16.20
N GLU A 370 39.32 -27.31 16.17
CA GLU A 370 38.45 -26.74 17.20
C GLU A 370 37.70 -25.46 16.77
N LYS A 371 36.40 -25.44 17.11
CA LYS A 371 35.44 -24.32 17.18
C LYS A 371 35.04 -23.68 15.83
N GLN A 372 33.72 -23.51 15.67
CA GLN A 372 33.08 -22.79 14.56
C GLN A 372 33.89 -21.52 14.21
N SER A 373 34.33 -21.42 12.96
CA SER A 373 34.92 -20.20 12.39
C SER A 373 34.08 -18.99 12.78
N VAL A 374 34.70 -17.87 13.19
CA VAL A 374 33.96 -16.61 13.47
C VAL A 374 33.22 -16.12 12.22
N PHE A 375 33.65 -16.56 11.03
CA PHE A 375 32.97 -16.33 9.75
C PHE A 375 31.79 -17.28 9.48
N ALA A 376 31.42 -18.15 10.43
CA ALA A 376 30.29 -19.08 10.29
C ALA A 376 28.96 -18.35 10.08
N THR A 377 28.79 -17.20 10.73
CA THR A 377 27.72 -16.26 10.38
C THR A 377 28.16 -15.51 9.13
N SER A 378 27.59 -15.83 7.97
CA SER A 378 27.99 -15.25 6.68
C SER A 378 27.87 -13.71 6.58
N GLY A 379 27.44 -13.01 7.65
CA GLY A 379 27.58 -11.56 7.78
C GLY A 379 26.97 -10.78 6.63
N ALA A 380 27.75 -9.85 6.05
CA ALA A 380 27.36 -9.08 4.88
C ALA A 380 27.10 -9.95 3.64
N LEU A 381 27.87 -11.01 3.45
CA LEU A 381 27.73 -11.95 2.33
C LEU A 381 26.44 -12.76 2.43
N GLY A 382 26.10 -13.26 3.63
CA GLY A 382 24.85 -13.95 3.90
C GLY A 382 23.63 -13.06 3.65
N ARG A 383 23.71 -11.79 4.06
CA ARG A 383 22.68 -10.80 3.73
C ARG A 383 22.56 -10.60 2.22
N LEU A 384 23.67 -10.47 1.49
CA LEU A 384 23.63 -10.31 0.03
C LEU A 384 23.03 -11.54 -0.67
N ILE A 385 23.41 -12.76 -0.27
CA ILE A 385 22.81 -14.00 -0.78
C ILE A 385 21.29 -13.96 -0.57
N ARG A 386 20.85 -13.61 0.64
CA ARG A 386 19.42 -13.46 0.96
C ARG A 386 18.76 -12.36 0.12
N THR A 387 19.45 -11.24 -0.14
CA THR A 387 18.94 -10.19 -1.04
C THR A 387 18.75 -10.73 -2.46
N VAL A 388 19.71 -11.46 -3.03
CA VAL A 388 19.57 -12.04 -4.38
C VAL A 388 18.39 -13.00 -4.45
N GLU A 389 18.20 -13.83 -3.41
CA GLU A 389 17.10 -14.79 -3.32
C GLU A 389 15.71 -14.12 -3.19
N LEU A 390 15.63 -12.92 -2.62
CA LEU A 390 14.38 -12.19 -2.39
C LEU A 390 13.99 -11.28 -3.56
N PHE A 391 14.98 -10.62 -4.18
CA PHE A 391 14.76 -9.54 -5.14
C PHE A 391 15.14 -9.91 -6.59
N GLY A 392 15.90 -11.00 -6.79
CA GLY A 392 16.36 -11.42 -8.11
C GLY A 392 17.05 -10.29 -8.89
N PHE A 393 16.78 -10.21 -10.20
CA PHE A 393 17.16 -9.08 -11.07
C PHE A 393 15.98 -8.14 -11.39
N HIS A 394 14.83 -8.35 -10.76
CA HIS A 394 13.60 -7.59 -11.02
C HIS A 394 13.16 -6.70 -9.84
N LEU A 395 13.84 -6.78 -8.70
CA LEU A 395 13.58 -6.04 -7.45
C LEU A 395 12.27 -6.44 -6.77
N ALA A 396 11.13 -6.21 -7.41
CA ALA A 396 9.82 -6.55 -6.87
C ALA A 396 8.96 -7.13 -7.99
N THR A 397 8.10 -8.10 -7.66
CA THR A 397 7.17 -8.65 -8.64
C THR A 397 6.16 -7.58 -9.05
N LEU A 398 6.06 -7.32 -10.35
CA LEU A 398 5.10 -6.39 -10.92
C LEU A 398 3.79 -7.13 -11.20
N ASP A 399 2.69 -6.63 -10.64
CA ASP A 399 1.36 -7.11 -11.01
C ASP A 399 0.85 -6.34 -12.23
N MET A 400 0.17 -7.06 -13.12
CA MET A 400 -0.69 -6.44 -14.13
C MET A 400 -2.09 -6.28 -13.55
N ARG A 401 -2.79 -5.20 -13.93
CA ARG A 401 -4.21 -5.03 -13.62
C ARG A 401 -4.96 -4.30 -14.73
N GLN A 402 -6.13 -4.79 -15.12
CA GLN A 402 -7.03 -4.14 -16.09
C GLN A 402 -8.48 -4.57 -15.85
N ASN A 403 -9.43 -3.74 -16.27
CA ASN A 403 -10.86 -4.03 -16.19
C ASN A 403 -11.30 -5.07 -17.24
N SER A 404 -12.11 -6.05 -16.83
CA SER A 404 -12.60 -7.16 -17.66
C SER A 404 -13.23 -6.70 -18.98
N ARG A 405 -13.97 -5.59 -18.99
CA ARG A 405 -14.62 -5.07 -20.20
C ARG A 405 -13.64 -4.75 -21.33
N PHE A 406 -12.37 -4.45 -21.03
CA PHE A 406 -11.34 -4.31 -22.05
C PHE A 406 -10.95 -5.67 -22.62
N HIS A 407 -10.81 -6.70 -21.79
CA HIS A 407 -10.52 -8.06 -22.25
C HIS A 407 -11.66 -8.57 -23.13
N GLU A 408 -12.92 -8.39 -22.73
CA GLU A 408 -14.09 -8.78 -23.50
C GLU A 408 -14.06 -8.19 -24.93
N ARG A 409 -13.81 -6.88 -25.06
CA ARG A 409 -13.78 -6.20 -26.36
C ARG A 409 -12.59 -6.62 -27.21
N VAL A 410 -11.41 -6.76 -26.61
CA VAL A 410 -10.21 -7.20 -27.32
C VAL A 410 -10.38 -8.63 -27.81
N VAL A 411 -10.80 -9.56 -26.94
CA VAL A 411 -11.02 -10.96 -27.30
C VAL A 411 -12.15 -11.09 -28.33
N ALA A 412 -13.22 -10.31 -28.24
CA ALA A 412 -14.27 -10.27 -29.26
C ALA A 412 -13.71 -9.88 -30.64
N GLU A 413 -12.86 -8.86 -30.71
CA GLU A 413 -12.21 -8.42 -31.96
C GLU A 413 -11.28 -9.52 -32.50
N LEU A 414 -10.46 -10.14 -31.64
CA LEU A 414 -9.57 -11.23 -32.03
C LEU A 414 -10.34 -12.45 -32.58
N LEU A 415 -11.40 -12.88 -31.89
CA LEU A 415 -12.22 -14.02 -32.30
C LEU A 415 -12.94 -13.77 -33.62
N LYS A 416 -13.40 -12.53 -33.84
CA LYS A 416 -14.05 -12.14 -35.09
C LYS A 416 -13.07 -12.14 -36.26
N GLU A 417 -11.91 -11.50 -36.10
CA GLU A 417 -10.88 -11.45 -37.15
C GLU A 417 -10.29 -12.83 -37.47
N ALA A 418 -10.19 -13.72 -36.47
CA ALA A 418 -9.78 -15.10 -36.65
C ALA A 418 -10.88 -16.00 -37.29
N GLY A 419 -12.10 -15.49 -37.46
CA GLY A 419 -13.23 -16.23 -38.00
C GLY A 419 -13.79 -17.31 -37.06
N VAL A 420 -13.60 -17.15 -35.74
CA VAL A 420 -14.06 -18.09 -34.70
C VAL A 420 -15.48 -17.75 -34.24
N ALA A 421 -15.75 -16.47 -33.99
CA ALA A 421 -17.07 -16.00 -33.55
C ALA A 421 -17.34 -14.57 -34.06
N ASP A 422 -18.45 -14.38 -34.79
CA ASP A 422 -18.80 -13.07 -35.38
C ASP A 422 -19.22 -12.02 -34.33
N ASP A 423 -19.97 -12.45 -33.30
CA ASP A 423 -20.46 -11.59 -32.21
C ASP A 423 -20.36 -12.34 -30.88
N TYR A 424 -19.14 -12.35 -30.32
CA TYR A 424 -18.82 -12.96 -29.02
C TYR A 424 -19.58 -12.30 -27.87
N LEU A 425 -19.72 -10.97 -27.90
CA LEU A 425 -20.36 -10.21 -26.81
C LEU A 425 -21.86 -10.48 -26.69
N ALA A 426 -22.52 -10.86 -27.79
CA ALA A 426 -23.93 -11.26 -27.76
C ALA A 426 -24.17 -12.69 -27.20
N GLN A 427 -23.13 -13.49 -27.00
CA GLN A 427 -23.26 -14.85 -26.47
C GLN A 427 -23.52 -14.84 -24.96
N ASP A 428 -24.24 -15.86 -24.48
CA ASP A 428 -24.37 -16.14 -23.05
C ASP A 428 -23.08 -16.71 -22.45
N GLU A 429 -23.00 -16.72 -21.12
CA GLU A 429 -21.78 -17.12 -20.39
C GLU A 429 -21.33 -18.55 -20.74
N ALA A 430 -22.27 -19.50 -20.81
CA ALA A 430 -21.96 -20.89 -21.13
C ALA A 430 -21.32 -21.01 -22.52
N ARG A 431 -21.85 -20.28 -23.51
CA ARG A 431 -21.30 -20.28 -24.87
C ARG A 431 -19.97 -19.54 -24.95
N ARG A 432 -19.78 -18.44 -24.21
CA ARG A 432 -18.49 -17.74 -24.11
C ARG A 432 -17.41 -18.67 -23.55
N VAL A 433 -17.69 -19.35 -22.44
CA VAL A 433 -16.78 -20.34 -21.84
C VAL A 433 -16.45 -21.46 -22.82
N GLU A 434 -17.43 -22.00 -23.55
CA GLU A 434 -17.18 -23.03 -24.57
C GLU A 434 -16.20 -22.56 -25.66
N ILE A 435 -16.41 -21.35 -26.19
CA ILE A 435 -15.55 -20.76 -27.24
C ILE A 435 -14.12 -20.56 -26.70
N LEU A 436 -13.97 -19.93 -25.54
CA LEU A 436 -12.66 -19.64 -24.95
C LEU A 436 -11.88 -20.93 -24.64
N ARG A 437 -12.56 -21.95 -24.11
CA ARG A 437 -11.95 -23.27 -23.86
C ARG A 437 -11.50 -23.93 -25.15
N GLY A 438 -12.26 -23.77 -26.24
CA GLY A 438 -11.87 -24.26 -27.57
C GLY A 438 -10.56 -23.66 -28.06
N GLU A 439 -10.36 -22.36 -27.89
CA GLU A 439 -9.10 -21.70 -28.26
C GLU A 439 -7.95 -22.08 -27.33
N LEU A 440 -8.19 -22.15 -26.02
CA LEU A 440 -7.18 -22.56 -25.02
C LEU A 440 -6.73 -24.03 -25.14
N ALA A 441 -7.44 -24.85 -25.91
CA ALA A 441 -7.08 -26.25 -26.14
C ALA A 441 -5.90 -26.42 -27.13
N ASN A 442 -5.44 -25.36 -27.78
CA ASN A 442 -4.30 -25.41 -28.70
C ASN A 442 -3.41 -24.15 -28.58
N ASN A 443 -2.24 -24.17 -29.22
CA ASN A 443 -1.26 -23.08 -29.12
C ASN A 443 -1.26 -22.12 -30.32
N ARG A 444 -2.33 -22.10 -31.13
CA ARG A 444 -2.42 -21.21 -32.30
C ARG A 444 -2.84 -19.81 -31.83
N PRO A 445 -2.05 -18.76 -32.12
CA PRO A 445 -2.48 -17.39 -31.86
C PRO A 445 -3.71 -17.00 -32.72
N LEU A 446 -4.63 -16.23 -32.14
CA LEU A 446 -5.74 -15.58 -32.85
C LEU A 446 -5.27 -14.35 -33.62
N VAL A 447 -4.22 -13.67 -33.15
CA VAL A 447 -3.70 -12.45 -33.77
C VAL A 447 -3.16 -12.75 -35.18
N SER A 448 -3.88 -12.25 -36.19
CA SER A 448 -3.41 -12.17 -37.57
C SER A 448 -2.49 -10.96 -37.77
N PRO A 449 -1.26 -11.11 -38.33
CA PRO A 449 -0.39 -10.00 -38.71
C PRO A 449 -0.89 -9.24 -39.95
N TRP A 450 -1.98 -9.69 -40.58
CA TRP A 450 -2.57 -9.09 -41.77
C TRP A 450 -3.91 -8.38 -41.51
N ALA A 451 -4.35 -8.34 -40.25
CA ALA A 451 -5.56 -7.64 -39.83
C ALA A 451 -5.21 -6.28 -39.22
N ASP A 452 -6.09 -5.29 -39.42
CA ASP A 452 -6.00 -3.97 -38.79
C ASP A 452 -6.87 -3.97 -37.53
N TYR A 453 -6.24 -3.95 -36.35
CA TYR A 453 -6.94 -3.91 -35.07
C TYR A 453 -7.20 -2.47 -34.61
N SER A 454 -8.23 -2.30 -33.79
CA SER A 454 -8.52 -1.06 -33.09
C SER A 454 -7.32 -0.60 -32.23
N GLU A 455 -7.25 0.71 -31.96
CA GLU A 455 -6.20 1.29 -31.10
C GLU A 455 -6.19 0.65 -29.70
N GLU A 456 -7.36 0.33 -29.16
CA GLU A 456 -7.51 -0.36 -27.87
C GLU A 456 -6.87 -1.75 -27.92
N THR A 457 -7.23 -2.57 -28.90
CA THR A 457 -6.66 -3.92 -29.09
C THR A 457 -5.16 -3.88 -29.35
N ALA A 458 -4.69 -2.99 -30.23
CA ALA A 458 -3.27 -2.84 -30.50
C ALA A 458 -2.47 -2.50 -29.23
N LYS A 459 -3.02 -1.61 -28.39
CA LYS A 459 -2.41 -1.22 -27.12
C LYS A 459 -2.37 -2.35 -26.10
N GLU A 460 -3.47 -3.07 -25.93
CA GLU A 460 -3.55 -4.20 -25.00
C GLU A 460 -2.62 -5.35 -25.43
N LEU A 461 -2.57 -5.68 -26.73
CA LEU A 461 -1.61 -6.64 -27.29
C LEU A 461 -0.15 -6.20 -27.06
N SER A 462 0.15 -4.90 -27.21
CA SER A 462 1.50 -4.38 -26.94
C SER A 462 1.92 -4.57 -25.49
N ILE A 463 1.00 -4.41 -24.54
CA ILE A 463 1.26 -4.62 -23.11
C ILE A 463 1.53 -6.10 -22.81
N ILE A 464 0.73 -7.00 -23.38
CA ILE A 464 0.93 -8.45 -23.20
C ILE A 464 2.26 -8.90 -23.81
N ARG A 465 2.67 -8.34 -24.95
CA ARG A 465 4.01 -8.56 -25.54
C ARG A 465 5.13 -8.06 -24.64
N ALA A 466 4.98 -6.89 -24.03
CA ALA A 466 5.95 -6.37 -23.06
C ALA A 466 6.08 -7.27 -21.82
N ALA A 467 4.98 -7.89 -21.36
CA ALA A 467 5.04 -8.89 -20.31
C ALA A 467 5.84 -10.13 -20.73
N ALA A 468 5.63 -10.65 -21.95
CA ALA A 468 6.42 -11.78 -22.46
C ALA A 468 7.91 -11.45 -22.61
N GLU A 469 8.24 -10.26 -23.09
CA GLU A 469 9.62 -9.74 -23.13
C GLU A 469 10.24 -9.67 -21.72
N ALA A 470 9.46 -9.21 -20.73
CA ALA A 470 9.90 -9.16 -19.35
C ALA A 470 10.23 -10.55 -18.78
N HIS A 471 9.40 -11.57 -19.06
CA HIS A 471 9.66 -12.95 -18.65
C HIS A 471 10.96 -13.49 -19.25
N GLN A 472 11.23 -13.20 -20.54
CA GLN A 472 12.47 -13.62 -21.19
C GLN A 472 13.71 -12.94 -20.59
N LYS A 473 13.57 -11.66 -20.20
CA LYS A 473 14.68 -10.82 -19.75
C LYS A 473 15.00 -10.96 -18.26
N TYR A 474 13.99 -11.07 -17.41
CA TYR A 474 14.11 -11.02 -15.96
C TYR A 474 13.74 -12.34 -15.25
N GLY A 475 13.20 -13.31 -16.00
CA GLY A 475 12.71 -14.58 -15.48
C GLY A 475 11.23 -14.54 -15.06
N PRO A 476 10.63 -15.70 -14.72
CA PRO A 476 9.18 -15.82 -14.51
C PRO A 476 8.63 -15.15 -13.25
N GLU A 477 9.48 -14.78 -12.29
CA GLU A 477 9.05 -14.10 -11.05
C GLU A 477 8.77 -12.60 -11.26
N VAL A 478 9.14 -12.02 -12.41
CA VAL A 478 8.96 -10.60 -12.69
C VAL A 478 7.48 -10.19 -12.73
N ILE A 479 6.62 -11.05 -13.27
CA ILE A 479 5.18 -10.87 -13.36
C ILE A 479 4.53 -12.23 -13.09
N THR A 480 3.80 -12.34 -11.99
CA THR A 480 3.14 -13.60 -11.60
C THR A 480 1.63 -13.48 -11.55
N ASN A 481 1.09 -12.26 -11.53
CA ASN A 481 -0.33 -12.00 -11.31
C ASN A 481 -0.86 -11.01 -12.34
N TYR A 482 -2.03 -11.33 -12.87
CA TYR A 482 -2.83 -10.47 -13.72
C TYR A 482 -4.22 -10.31 -13.07
N ASN A 483 -4.42 -9.17 -12.42
CA ASN A 483 -5.65 -8.84 -11.71
C ASN A 483 -6.73 -8.32 -12.69
N ILE A 484 -7.95 -8.83 -12.55
CA ILE A 484 -9.09 -8.54 -13.41
C ILE A 484 -10.12 -7.75 -12.62
N SER A 485 -10.12 -6.42 -12.76
CA SER A 485 -11.15 -5.59 -12.13
C SER A 485 -12.51 -5.90 -12.75
N ASN A 486 -13.56 -5.93 -11.94
CA ASN A 486 -14.90 -6.38 -12.35
C ASN A 486 -14.87 -7.81 -12.94
N GLY A 487 -14.17 -8.74 -12.28
CA GLY A 487 -14.20 -10.16 -12.65
C GLY A 487 -15.51 -10.79 -12.18
N GLU A 488 -16.57 -10.59 -12.94
CA GLU A 488 -17.97 -10.92 -12.58
C GLU A 488 -18.31 -12.39 -12.92
N SER A 489 -17.56 -13.02 -13.84
CA SER A 489 -17.87 -14.30 -14.47
C SER A 489 -16.63 -15.17 -14.74
N VAL A 490 -16.84 -16.40 -15.21
CA VAL A 490 -15.75 -17.33 -15.55
C VAL A 490 -15.08 -16.91 -16.86
N SER A 491 -15.84 -16.41 -17.82
CA SER A 491 -15.32 -15.91 -19.10
C SER A 491 -14.31 -14.78 -18.90
N ASP A 492 -14.55 -13.86 -17.96
CA ASP A 492 -13.59 -12.79 -17.61
C ASP A 492 -12.19 -13.34 -17.23
N ILE A 493 -12.15 -14.50 -16.55
CA ILE A 493 -10.89 -15.15 -16.17
C ILE A 493 -10.23 -15.82 -17.38
N LEU A 494 -11.03 -16.51 -18.20
CA LEU A 494 -10.55 -17.25 -19.37
C LEU A 494 -10.04 -16.33 -20.49
N GLU A 495 -10.64 -15.15 -20.66
CA GLU A 495 -10.21 -14.13 -21.63
C GLU A 495 -8.76 -13.70 -21.38
N VAL A 496 -8.34 -13.54 -20.12
CA VAL A 496 -6.95 -13.26 -19.78
C VAL A 496 -6.03 -14.39 -20.21
N TYR A 497 -6.43 -15.65 -20.03
CA TYR A 497 -5.61 -16.78 -20.48
C TYR A 497 -5.50 -16.83 -22.01
N VAL A 498 -6.56 -16.47 -22.75
CA VAL A 498 -6.52 -16.33 -24.21
C VAL A 498 -5.53 -15.23 -24.60
N LEU A 499 -5.57 -14.07 -23.95
CA LEU A 499 -4.60 -13.00 -24.20
C LEU A 499 -3.15 -13.44 -23.92
N LEU A 500 -2.92 -14.17 -22.82
CA LEU A 500 -1.59 -14.69 -22.48
C LEU A 500 -1.11 -15.77 -23.48
N MET A 501 -2.02 -16.50 -24.12
CA MET A 501 -1.71 -17.49 -25.15
C MET A 501 -1.13 -16.82 -26.40
N GLU A 502 -1.62 -15.64 -26.77
CA GLU A 502 -1.14 -14.88 -27.95
C GLU A 502 0.38 -14.59 -27.93
N VAL A 503 0.99 -14.62 -26.75
CA VAL A 503 2.43 -14.36 -26.56
C VAL A 503 3.18 -15.56 -25.97
N GLY A 504 2.54 -16.73 -25.92
CA GLY A 504 3.13 -17.96 -25.42
C GLY A 504 3.37 -18.00 -23.90
N LEU A 505 2.78 -17.07 -23.14
CA LEU A 505 2.78 -17.12 -21.68
C LEU A 505 1.76 -18.13 -21.16
N TYR A 506 0.65 -18.33 -21.86
CA TYR A 506 -0.16 -19.54 -21.73
C TYR A 506 0.21 -20.53 -22.83
N ARG A 507 0.38 -21.80 -22.46
CA ARG A 507 0.53 -22.89 -23.42
C ARG A 507 -0.39 -24.04 -23.03
N ALA A 508 -1.18 -24.49 -24.01
CA ALA A 508 -2.07 -25.63 -23.90
C ALA A 508 -1.30 -26.89 -23.48
N PRO A 509 -1.98 -27.88 -22.85
CA PRO A 509 -1.38 -29.16 -22.50
C PRO A 509 -0.70 -29.84 -23.69
N GLU A 510 0.47 -30.45 -23.46
CA GLU A 510 1.14 -31.25 -24.50
C GLU A 510 0.37 -32.55 -24.85
N ASN A 511 -0.44 -33.03 -23.90
CA ASN A 511 -1.33 -34.19 -24.03
C ASN A 511 -2.42 -34.13 -22.95
N GLU A 512 -3.40 -35.03 -23.03
CA GLU A 512 -4.56 -35.08 -22.11
C GLU A 512 -4.20 -35.23 -20.62
N ASN A 513 -2.99 -35.69 -20.28
CA ASN A 513 -2.54 -35.88 -18.90
C ASN A 513 -1.63 -34.76 -18.38
N ALA A 514 -1.26 -33.79 -19.23
CA ALA A 514 -0.43 -32.66 -18.84
C ALA A 514 -1.29 -31.47 -18.37
N ALA A 515 -0.79 -30.72 -17.40
CA ALA A 515 -1.38 -29.41 -17.09
C ALA A 515 -0.94 -28.39 -18.15
N PRO A 516 -1.76 -27.36 -18.44
CA PRO A 516 -1.29 -26.21 -19.18
C PRO A 516 -0.12 -25.54 -18.45
N ILE A 517 0.71 -24.80 -19.18
CA ILE A 517 1.81 -24.02 -18.61
C ILE A 517 1.43 -22.56 -18.65
N CYS A 518 1.29 -21.93 -17.48
CA CYS A 518 1.10 -20.48 -17.39
C CYS A 518 1.71 -19.92 -16.10
N PRO A 519 2.85 -19.20 -16.19
CA PRO A 519 3.50 -18.61 -15.02
C PRO A 519 2.72 -17.42 -14.46
N VAL A 520 1.86 -16.79 -15.27
CA VAL A 520 0.99 -15.69 -14.86
C VAL A 520 -0.37 -16.25 -14.44
N MET A 521 -0.81 -15.90 -13.24
CA MET A 521 -2.11 -16.27 -12.71
C MET A 521 -3.13 -15.17 -13.02
N ALA A 522 -4.25 -15.53 -13.64
CA ALA A 522 -5.42 -14.66 -13.72
C ALA A 522 -6.08 -14.61 -12.34
N VAL A 523 -6.33 -13.40 -11.84
CA VAL A 523 -6.85 -13.16 -10.50
C VAL A 523 -8.13 -12.33 -10.60
N PRO A 524 -9.32 -12.94 -10.41
CA PRO A 524 -10.56 -12.17 -10.41
C PRO A 524 -10.59 -11.23 -9.20
N LEU A 525 -11.00 -9.99 -9.43
CA LEU A 525 -11.26 -9.00 -8.39
C LEU A 525 -12.76 -8.75 -8.30
N PHE A 526 -13.36 -9.21 -7.20
CA PHE A 526 -14.76 -8.98 -6.84
C PHE A 526 -14.87 -7.65 -6.07
N GLU A 527 -15.48 -6.63 -6.69
CA GLU A 527 -15.48 -5.25 -6.18
C GLU A 527 -16.83 -4.80 -5.59
N THR A 528 -17.97 -5.27 -6.10
CA THR A 528 -19.30 -4.88 -5.59
C THR A 528 -19.84 -5.88 -4.56
N VAL A 529 -20.92 -5.50 -3.86
CA VAL A 529 -21.58 -6.43 -2.91
C VAL A 529 -22.11 -7.66 -3.65
N ALA A 530 -22.74 -7.47 -4.81
CA ALA A 530 -23.26 -8.57 -5.62
C ALA A 530 -22.14 -9.50 -6.12
N ASP A 531 -21.00 -8.93 -6.54
CA ASP A 531 -19.86 -9.73 -7.00
C ASP A 531 -19.28 -10.59 -5.87
N LEU A 532 -19.19 -10.03 -4.65
CA LEU A 532 -18.71 -10.76 -3.47
C LEU A 532 -19.65 -11.90 -3.09
N GLU A 533 -20.97 -11.71 -3.24
CA GLU A 533 -21.97 -12.77 -3.03
C GLU A 533 -21.89 -13.85 -4.11
N ASN A 534 -21.58 -13.48 -5.36
CA ASN A 534 -21.45 -14.40 -6.50
C ASN A 534 -20.07 -15.11 -6.59
N ALA A 535 -19.05 -14.59 -5.90
CA ALA A 535 -17.68 -15.11 -5.95
C ALA A 535 -17.56 -16.62 -5.70
N PRO A 536 -18.27 -17.23 -4.73
CA PRO A 536 -18.24 -18.69 -4.52
C PRO A 536 -18.67 -19.49 -5.75
N ASP A 537 -19.69 -19.03 -6.48
CA ASP A 537 -20.22 -19.73 -7.65
C ASP A 537 -19.23 -19.63 -8.81
N VAL A 538 -18.71 -18.43 -9.10
CA VAL A 538 -17.69 -18.19 -10.15
C VAL A 538 -16.46 -19.07 -9.93
N ILE A 539 -15.92 -19.13 -8.71
CA ILE A 539 -14.74 -19.95 -8.42
C ILE A 539 -15.04 -21.45 -8.46
N THR A 540 -16.25 -21.85 -8.06
CA THR A 540 -16.69 -23.26 -8.19
C THR A 540 -16.74 -23.68 -9.65
N GLU A 541 -17.33 -22.87 -10.51
CA GLU A 541 -17.40 -23.12 -11.95
C GLU A 541 -16.02 -23.09 -12.62
N PHE A 542 -15.15 -22.15 -12.22
CA PHE A 542 -13.77 -22.09 -12.69
C PHE A 542 -12.99 -23.37 -12.35
N PHE A 543 -13.11 -23.88 -11.11
CA PHE A 543 -12.49 -25.16 -10.73
C PHE A 543 -13.16 -26.39 -11.33
N ALA A 544 -14.38 -26.28 -11.86
CA ALA A 544 -15.00 -27.37 -12.62
C ALA A 544 -14.35 -27.56 -14.01
N ILE A 545 -13.59 -26.56 -14.50
CA ILE A 545 -12.84 -26.64 -15.75
C ILE A 545 -11.51 -27.41 -15.50
N PRO A 546 -11.32 -28.61 -16.09
CA PRO A 546 -10.17 -29.47 -15.79
C PRO A 546 -8.81 -28.82 -16.00
N GLU A 547 -8.62 -28.09 -17.10
CA GLU A 547 -7.39 -27.40 -17.45
C GLU A 547 -7.04 -26.27 -16.45
N MET A 548 -8.05 -25.59 -15.92
CA MET A 548 -7.87 -24.52 -14.94
C MET A 548 -7.57 -25.06 -13.55
N LEU A 549 -8.27 -26.13 -13.14
CA LEU A 549 -7.96 -26.84 -11.90
C LEU A 549 -6.55 -27.44 -11.94
N ALA A 550 -6.13 -28.00 -13.08
CA ALA A 550 -4.78 -28.52 -13.26
C ALA A 550 -3.72 -27.41 -13.10
N LEU A 551 -3.93 -26.24 -13.73
CA LEU A 551 -3.08 -25.07 -13.54
C LEU A 551 -2.96 -24.65 -12.07
N ALA A 552 -4.09 -24.56 -11.37
CA ALA A 552 -4.13 -24.19 -9.96
C ALA A 552 -3.41 -25.21 -9.07
N LYS A 553 -3.57 -26.51 -9.35
CA LYS A 553 -2.89 -27.60 -8.63
C LYS A 553 -1.39 -27.63 -8.88
N THR A 554 -0.94 -27.43 -10.13
CA THR A 554 0.48 -27.34 -10.46
C THR A 554 1.16 -26.16 -9.76
N ARG A 555 0.46 -25.04 -9.63
CA ARG A 555 0.92 -23.87 -8.85
C ARG A 555 0.78 -24.07 -7.34
N GLY A 556 -0.08 -24.99 -6.91
CA GLY A 556 -0.41 -25.29 -5.50
C GLY A 556 -1.36 -24.29 -4.84
N HIS A 557 -1.73 -23.21 -5.52
CA HIS A 557 -2.65 -22.18 -5.03
C HIS A 557 -3.36 -21.47 -6.17
N GLN A 558 -4.49 -20.84 -5.85
CA GLN A 558 -5.18 -19.89 -6.71
C GLN A 558 -5.51 -18.64 -5.86
N GLU A 559 -5.37 -17.47 -6.47
CA GLU A 559 -5.67 -16.22 -5.80
C GLU A 559 -7.03 -15.67 -6.23
N VAL A 560 -7.71 -15.05 -5.26
CA VAL A 560 -8.88 -14.21 -5.46
C VAL A 560 -8.59 -12.86 -4.82
N MET A 561 -8.85 -11.78 -5.54
CA MET A 561 -8.75 -10.43 -5.01
C MET A 561 -10.12 -9.95 -4.54
N ILE A 562 -10.16 -9.29 -3.39
CA ILE A 562 -11.40 -8.73 -2.83
C ILE A 562 -11.28 -7.22 -2.62
N GLY A 563 -12.25 -6.48 -3.17
CA GLY A 563 -12.28 -5.02 -3.19
C GLY A 563 -13.11 -4.42 -2.05
N TYR A 564 -12.52 -3.52 -1.25
CA TYR A 564 -13.19 -2.87 -0.11
C TYR A 564 -13.78 -1.51 -0.46
N SER A 565 -13.04 -0.67 -1.20
CA SER A 565 -13.42 0.74 -1.38
C SER A 565 -14.64 0.91 -2.30
N ASP A 566 -14.72 0.11 -3.36
CA ASP A 566 -15.84 0.15 -4.29
C ASP A 566 -17.10 -0.51 -3.70
N SER A 567 -16.97 -1.63 -2.97
CA SER A 567 -18.08 -2.22 -2.22
C SER A 567 -18.59 -1.29 -1.11
N ASN A 568 -17.71 -0.52 -0.45
CA ASN A 568 -18.13 0.50 0.51
C ASN A 568 -18.89 1.65 -0.16
N LYS A 569 -18.45 2.11 -1.34
CA LYS A 569 -19.21 3.11 -2.12
C LYS A 569 -20.58 2.59 -2.54
N ASP A 570 -20.71 1.29 -2.80
CA ASP A 570 -21.97 0.66 -3.21
C ASP A 570 -22.93 0.40 -2.03
N GLY A 571 -22.43 -0.16 -0.92
CA GLY A 571 -23.25 -0.68 0.18
C GLY A 571 -23.03 -0.08 1.56
N GLY A 572 -22.07 0.86 1.69
CA GLY A 572 -21.68 1.45 2.98
C GLY A 572 -20.67 0.63 3.77
N TYR A 573 -20.12 1.22 4.84
CA TYR A 573 -18.97 0.70 5.58
C TYR A 573 -19.20 -0.70 6.17
N LEU A 574 -20.31 -0.88 6.89
CA LEU A 574 -20.58 -2.12 7.63
C LEU A 574 -20.95 -3.27 6.70
N THR A 575 -21.82 -3.01 5.73
CA THR A 575 -22.26 -4.02 4.76
C THR A 575 -21.12 -4.50 3.89
N SER A 576 -20.26 -3.58 3.41
CA SER A 576 -19.09 -3.99 2.63
C SER A 576 -18.14 -4.84 3.46
N THR A 577 -17.82 -4.43 4.70
CA THR A 577 -16.95 -5.19 5.62
C THR A 577 -17.53 -6.57 5.94
N TRP A 578 -18.84 -6.68 6.16
CA TRP A 578 -19.52 -7.95 6.40
C TRP A 578 -19.56 -8.85 5.15
N SER A 579 -19.86 -8.30 3.98
CA SER A 579 -19.90 -9.05 2.72
C SER A 579 -18.54 -9.65 2.38
N LEU A 580 -17.47 -8.90 2.64
CA LEU A 580 -16.09 -9.38 2.48
C LEU A 580 -15.77 -10.54 3.43
N PHE A 581 -16.20 -10.45 4.69
CA PHE A 581 -16.05 -11.53 5.67
C PHE A 581 -16.78 -12.79 5.21
N LYS A 582 -18.06 -12.66 4.81
CA LYS A 582 -18.88 -13.76 4.30
C LYS A 582 -18.28 -14.41 3.05
N ALA A 583 -17.88 -13.60 2.07
CA ALA A 583 -17.31 -14.10 0.82
C ALA A 583 -15.99 -14.86 1.07
N SER A 584 -15.12 -14.32 1.93
CA SER A 584 -13.85 -14.97 2.30
C SER A 584 -14.08 -16.31 2.99
N ASP A 585 -15.04 -16.38 3.92
CA ASP A 585 -15.42 -17.62 4.61
C ASP A 585 -16.01 -18.65 3.63
N ALA A 586 -16.94 -18.22 2.77
CA ALA A 586 -17.62 -19.07 1.78
C ALA A 586 -16.69 -19.67 0.72
N LEU A 587 -15.58 -18.99 0.38
CA LEU A 587 -14.56 -19.53 -0.53
C LEU A 587 -13.75 -20.67 0.09
N THR A 588 -13.56 -20.68 1.41
CA THR A 588 -12.74 -21.70 2.11
C THR A 588 -13.12 -23.15 1.76
N PRO A 589 -14.39 -23.59 1.89
CA PRO A 589 -14.78 -24.96 1.55
C PRO A 589 -14.62 -25.29 0.05
N ILE A 590 -14.72 -24.30 -0.84
CA ILE A 590 -14.56 -24.49 -2.29
C ILE A 590 -13.10 -24.84 -2.63
N PHE A 591 -12.16 -24.06 -2.09
CA PHE A 591 -10.73 -24.31 -2.25
C PHE A 591 -10.30 -25.64 -1.62
N ALA A 592 -10.83 -25.95 -0.43
CA ALA A 592 -10.58 -27.23 0.23
C ALA A 592 -11.06 -28.42 -0.62
N LYS A 593 -12.26 -28.34 -1.20
CA LYS A 593 -12.81 -29.37 -2.11
C LYS A 593 -11.97 -29.52 -3.39
N ALA A 594 -11.44 -28.42 -3.92
CA ALA A 594 -10.57 -28.43 -5.10
C ALA A 594 -9.16 -29.02 -4.80
N GLY A 595 -8.75 -29.06 -3.53
CA GLY A 595 -7.40 -29.45 -3.12
C GLY A 595 -6.36 -28.39 -3.52
N VAL A 596 -6.74 -27.12 -3.54
CA VAL A 596 -5.91 -25.97 -3.93
C VAL A 596 -5.85 -25.02 -2.74
N LYS A 597 -4.67 -24.49 -2.40
CA LYS A 597 -4.55 -23.51 -1.32
C LYS A 597 -5.17 -22.18 -1.76
N MET A 598 -5.99 -21.60 -0.88
CA MET A 598 -6.54 -20.27 -1.10
C MET A 598 -5.48 -19.21 -0.82
N GLN A 599 -5.47 -18.16 -1.62
CA GLN A 599 -4.73 -16.94 -1.37
C GLN A 599 -5.67 -15.76 -1.59
N LEU A 600 -5.87 -14.96 -0.56
CA LEU A 600 -6.66 -13.74 -0.68
C LEU A 600 -5.74 -12.54 -0.88
N PHE A 601 -6.05 -11.77 -1.92
CA PHE A 601 -5.45 -10.46 -2.13
C PHE A 601 -6.42 -9.37 -1.67
N HIS A 602 -6.09 -8.75 -0.54
CA HIS A 602 -6.89 -7.68 0.03
C HIS A 602 -6.57 -6.36 -0.67
N GLY A 603 -7.57 -5.85 -1.40
CA GLY A 603 -7.49 -4.60 -2.13
C GLY A 603 -7.50 -3.35 -1.25
N ARG A 604 -7.51 -2.19 -1.93
CA ARG A 604 -7.49 -0.87 -1.30
C ARG A 604 -8.69 -0.69 -0.36
N GLY A 605 -8.41 -0.26 0.88
CA GLY A 605 -9.42 0.37 1.74
C GLY A 605 -10.09 -0.54 2.78
N GLY A 606 -9.59 -1.74 3.02
CA GLY A 606 -10.02 -2.57 4.14
C GLY A 606 -9.35 -2.19 5.46
N ALA A 607 -9.89 -2.69 6.58
CA ALA A 607 -9.27 -2.64 7.91
C ALA A 607 -7.75 -2.96 7.88
N VAL A 608 -7.36 -3.89 6.99
CA VAL A 608 -5.99 -4.38 6.80
C VAL A 608 -5.08 -3.38 6.07
N GLY A 609 -5.63 -2.57 5.15
CA GLY A 609 -4.85 -1.72 4.23
C GLY A 609 -4.81 -0.23 4.58
N ARG A 610 -5.53 0.21 5.62
CA ARG A 610 -5.80 1.65 5.85
C ARG A 610 -4.91 2.37 6.85
N GLY A 611 -3.78 1.80 7.26
CA GLY A 611 -2.67 2.54 7.88
C GLY A 611 -2.92 3.33 9.17
N GLY A 612 -4.13 3.33 9.73
CA GLY A 612 -4.41 3.91 11.05
C GLY A 612 -5.27 3.04 11.95
N GLY A 613 -5.76 1.90 11.45
CA GLY A 613 -5.99 0.72 12.28
C GLY A 613 -4.74 -0.16 12.29
N SER A 614 -4.62 -1.03 13.28
CA SER A 614 -3.55 -2.02 13.33
C SER A 614 -3.68 -3.02 12.18
N ALA A 615 -2.66 -3.12 11.31
CA ALA A 615 -2.59 -4.18 10.31
C ALA A 615 -2.52 -5.57 10.98
N PHE A 616 -1.89 -5.66 12.16
CA PHE A 616 -1.82 -6.88 12.95
C PHE A 616 -3.21 -7.32 13.40
N GLY A 617 -3.98 -6.43 14.03
CA GLY A 617 -5.35 -6.72 14.48
C GLY A 617 -6.29 -7.08 13.32
N ALA A 618 -6.17 -6.39 12.19
CA ALA A 618 -7.01 -6.64 11.02
C ALA A 618 -6.72 -7.99 10.33
N ILE A 619 -5.45 -8.43 10.29
CA ILE A 619 -5.08 -9.77 9.80
C ILE A 619 -5.53 -10.83 10.81
N LYS A 620 -5.33 -10.59 12.10
CA LYS A 620 -5.75 -11.51 13.17
C LYS A 620 -7.27 -11.74 13.15
N ALA A 621 -8.04 -10.72 12.81
CA ALA A 621 -9.51 -10.76 12.73
C ALA A 621 -10.06 -11.42 11.45
N GLN A 622 -9.22 -11.84 10.49
CA GLN A 622 -9.70 -12.58 9.31
C GLN A 622 -10.29 -13.94 9.72
N PRO A 623 -11.32 -14.45 9.01
CA PRO A 623 -11.88 -15.77 9.30
C PRO A 623 -10.81 -16.87 9.27
N LYS A 624 -10.91 -17.83 10.19
CA LYS A 624 -9.95 -18.94 10.29
C LYS A 624 -9.94 -19.74 8.98
N GLY A 625 -8.74 -20.10 8.52
CA GLY A 625 -8.54 -20.83 7.26
C GLY A 625 -8.43 -19.95 6.01
N THR A 626 -8.75 -18.65 6.10
CA THR A 626 -8.67 -17.75 4.93
C THR A 626 -7.27 -17.22 4.65
N VAL A 627 -6.45 -17.05 5.71
CA VAL A 627 -5.05 -16.64 5.60
C VAL A 627 -4.15 -17.86 5.32
N ALA A 628 -4.15 -18.86 6.20
CA ALA A 628 -3.39 -20.12 6.03
C ALA A 628 -1.94 -19.93 5.54
N GLY A 629 -1.23 -18.93 6.08
CA GLY A 629 0.14 -18.55 5.71
C GLY A 629 0.27 -17.75 4.40
N ARG A 630 -0.82 -17.48 3.67
CA ARG A 630 -0.82 -16.82 2.36
C ARG A 630 -1.73 -15.59 2.34
N ILE A 631 -1.13 -14.40 2.29
CA ILE A 631 -1.85 -13.14 2.23
C ILE A 631 -1.12 -12.13 1.33
N ARG A 632 -1.88 -11.42 0.50
CA ARG A 632 -1.39 -10.26 -0.24
C ARG A 632 -2.20 -9.04 0.16
N ILE A 633 -1.53 -7.91 0.40
CA ILE A 633 -2.18 -6.71 0.93
C ILE A 633 -1.74 -5.51 0.10
N THR A 634 -2.71 -4.76 -0.41
CA THR A 634 -2.42 -3.48 -1.07
C THR A 634 -1.92 -2.46 -0.03
N GLU A 635 -0.66 -2.05 -0.16
CA GLU A 635 -0.10 -0.93 0.60
C GLU A 635 -0.36 0.36 -0.16
N GLN A 636 -1.30 1.15 0.39
CA GLN A 636 -1.75 2.41 -0.18
C GLN A 636 -0.62 3.43 -0.22
N GLY A 637 -0.44 4.11 -1.35
CA GLY A 637 0.66 5.07 -1.47
C GLY A 637 0.62 6.22 -0.45
N GLU A 638 -0.55 6.63 0.04
CA GLU A 638 -0.68 7.61 1.14
C GLU A 638 -0.15 7.11 2.50
N VAL A 639 -0.09 5.79 2.69
CA VAL A 639 0.39 5.13 3.90
C VAL A 639 1.87 4.72 3.77
N ILE A 640 2.40 4.55 2.55
CA ILE A 640 3.79 4.11 2.33
C ILE A 640 4.78 4.98 3.10
N ALA A 641 4.62 6.31 3.08
CA ALA A 641 5.52 7.21 3.80
C ALA A 641 5.46 7.04 5.33
N ALA A 642 4.29 6.69 5.88
CA ALA A 642 4.12 6.47 7.32
C ALA A 642 4.63 5.09 7.76
N LYS A 643 4.36 4.04 6.98
CA LYS A 643 4.78 2.67 7.31
C LYS A 643 6.23 2.36 6.92
N TYR A 644 6.67 2.87 5.78
CA TYR A 644 7.96 2.52 5.14
C TYR A 644 8.83 3.75 4.89
N GLY A 645 8.55 4.88 5.56
CA GLY A 645 9.36 6.10 5.46
C GLY A 645 10.75 5.97 6.09
N THR A 646 10.92 5.03 7.02
CA THR A 646 12.20 4.73 7.67
C THR A 646 12.41 3.22 7.74
N GLN A 647 13.67 2.79 7.87
CA GLN A 647 13.99 1.36 8.05
C GLN A 647 13.34 0.78 9.31
N ALA A 648 13.35 1.51 10.43
CA ALA A 648 12.72 1.08 11.68
C ALA A 648 11.18 0.93 11.55
N GLY A 649 10.52 1.88 10.87
CA GLY A 649 9.10 1.79 10.58
C GLY A 649 8.77 0.58 9.71
N ALA A 650 9.57 0.33 8.66
CA ALA A 650 9.39 -0.82 7.78
C ALA A 650 9.59 -2.14 8.54
N GLU A 651 10.61 -2.24 9.39
CA GLU A 651 10.85 -3.41 10.25
C GLU A 651 9.64 -3.71 11.13
N SER A 652 9.15 -2.71 11.87
CA SER A 652 7.99 -2.85 12.76
C SER A 652 6.73 -3.32 12.01
N ASN A 653 6.43 -2.70 10.86
CA ASN A 653 5.24 -3.06 10.08
C ASN A 653 5.32 -4.46 9.45
N LEU A 654 6.49 -4.85 8.93
CA LEU A 654 6.68 -6.18 8.34
C LEU A 654 6.72 -7.27 9.42
N GLU A 655 7.25 -6.99 10.61
CA GLU A 655 7.13 -7.90 11.76
C GLU A 655 5.67 -8.06 12.21
N ALA A 656 4.92 -6.98 12.32
CA ALA A 656 3.49 -7.00 12.67
C ALA A 656 2.66 -7.79 11.66
N MET A 657 2.91 -7.61 10.36
CA MET A 657 2.23 -8.38 9.32
C MET A 657 2.59 -9.88 9.42
N THR A 658 3.86 -10.20 9.63
CA THR A 658 4.33 -11.59 9.71
C THR A 658 3.80 -12.30 10.95
N SER A 659 3.86 -11.65 12.11
CA SER A 659 3.36 -12.20 13.37
C SER A 659 1.85 -12.45 13.32
N ALA A 660 1.07 -11.51 12.76
CA ALA A 660 -0.37 -11.69 12.61
C ALA A 660 -0.74 -12.86 11.70
N VAL A 661 0.00 -13.07 10.60
CA VAL A 661 -0.21 -14.22 9.71
C VAL A 661 0.06 -15.53 10.44
N LEU A 662 1.15 -15.61 11.21
CA LEU A 662 1.47 -16.80 12.00
C LEU A 662 0.37 -17.08 13.04
N LEU A 663 -0.03 -16.06 13.80
CA LEU A 663 -1.06 -16.20 14.83
C LEU A 663 -2.42 -16.58 14.25
N ASN A 664 -2.89 -15.88 13.21
CA ASN A 664 -4.16 -16.21 12.59
C ASN A 664 -4.17 -17.67 12.07
N SER A 665 -3.07 -18.10 11.46
CA SER A 665 -2.95 -19.42 10.81
C SER A 665 -2.76 -20.59 11.78
N LEU A 666 -2.13 -20.37 12.94
CA LEU A 666 -1.69 -21.46 13.83
C LEU A 666 -2.31 -21.43 15.23
N GLU A 667 -2.80 -20.28 15.72
CA GLU A 667 -3.48 -20.23 17.03
C GLU A 667 -4.66 -21.21 17.00
N PRO A 668 -4.75 -22.16 17.96
CA PRO A 668 -5.86 -23.09 18.06
C PRO A 668 -7.19 -22.36 18.11
N ASP A 669 -8.15 -22.81 17.29
CA ASP A 669 -9.48 -22.23 17.31
C ASP A 669 -10.20 -22.63 18.60
N LYS A 670 -10.40 -21.64 19.47
CA LYS A 670 -11.12 -21.78 20.75
C LYS A 670 -12.55 -21.25 20.66
N SER A 671 -13.00 -20.85 19.46
CA SER A 671 -14.33 -20.27 19.28
C SER A 671 -15.42 -21.34 19.37
N ASP A 672 -16.53 -20.99 20.02
CA ASP A 672 -17.74 -21.79 19.99
C ASP A 672 -18.48 -21.51 18.67
N GLN A 673 -18.57 -22.51 17.80
CA GLN A 673 -19.20 -22.39 16.48
C GLN A 673 -20.68 -21.98 16.58
N ALA A 674 -21.40 -22.37 17.63
CA ALA A 674 -22.79 -21.97 17.82
C ALA A 674 -22.90 -20.47 18.13
N VAL A 675 -21.98 -19.95 18.93
CA VAL A 675 -21.89 -18.51 19.23
C VAL A 675 -21.51 -17.71 17.99
N GLN A 676 -20.53 -18.19 17.22
CA GLN A 676 -20.14 -17.55 15.95
C GLN A 676 -21.31 -17.50 14.96
N ALA A 677 -22.08 -18.59 14.84
CA ALA A 677 -23.26 -18.63 13.97
C ALA A 677 -24.37 -17.67 14.44
N ASP A 678 -24.60 -17.56 15.74
CA ASP A 678 -25.57 -16.60 16.31
C ASP A 678 -25.13 -15.14 16.08
N PHE A 679 -23.85 -14.83 16.26
CA PHE A 679 -23.29 -13.52 15.94
C PHE A 679 -23.38 -13.19 14.45
N ALA A 680 -23.09 -14.14 13.56
CA ALA A 680 -23.25 -13.98 12.13
C ALA A 680 -24.71 -13.70 11.74
N ALA A 681 -25.67 -14.40 12.34
CA ALA A 681 -27.10 -14.17 12.11
C ALA A 681 -27.57 -12.79 12.59
N ALA A 682 -27.04 -12.30 13.71
CA ALA A 682 -27.27 -10.93 14.18
C ALA A 682 -26.67 -9.92 13.19
N MET A 683 -25.42 -10.15 12.77
CA MET A 683 -24.70 -9.28 11.85
C MET A 683 -25.38 -9.17 10.48
N GLU A 684 -25.99 -10.24 9.97
CA GLU A 684 -26.77 -10.21 8.73
C GLU A 684 -27.93 -9.20 8.78
N LYS A 685 -28.69 -9.20 9.89
CA LYS A 685 -29.80 -8.26 10.08
C LYS A 685 -29.31 -6.82 10.20
N ILE A 686 -28.24 -6.61 10.97
CA ILE A 686 -27.62 -5.29 11.15
C ILE A 686 -27.11 -4.77 9.80
N SER A 687 -26.42 -5.62 9.03
CA SER A 687 -25.90 -5.30 7.70
C SER A 687 -27.02 -4.88 6.74
N GLN A 688 -28.15 -5.61 6.72
CA GLN A 688 -29.27 -5.27 5.83
C GLN A 688 -29.88 -3.89 6.14
N VAL A 689 -29.99 -3.54 7.42
CA VAL A 689 -30.46 -2.21 7.84
C VAL A 689 -29.44 -1.14 7.45
N ALA A 690 -28.15 -1.37 7.72
CA ALA A 690 -27.09 -0.42 7.37
C ALA A 690 -27.02 -0.15 5.86
N PHE A 691 -27.16 -1.20 5.05
CA PHE A 691 -27.23 -1.10 3.58
C PHE A 691 -28.41 -0.23 3.13
N THR A 692 -29.60 -0.50 3.69
CA THR A 692 -30.82 0.23 3.33
C THR A 692 -30.70 1.71 3.68
N GLU A 693 -30.24 2.03 4.89
CA GLU A 693 -30.03 3.41 5.35
C GLU A 693 -29.00 4.15 4.49
N TYR A 694 -27.89 3.48 4.16
CA TYR A 694 -26.86 4.06 3.29
C TYR A 694 -27.39 4.35 1.90
N ARG A 695 -28.07 3.39 1.26
CA ARG A 695 -28.63 3.56 -0.09
C ARG A 695 -29.77 4.57 -0.14
N ASP A 696 -30.56 4.66 0.93
CA ASP A 696 -31.62 5.66 1.03
C ASP A 696 -31.04 7.08 1.03
N LEU A 697 -29.95 7.34 1.77
CA LEU A 697 -29.28 8.65 1.73
C LEU A 697 -28.62 8.92 0.36
N VAL A 698 -27.83 7.98 -0.15
CA VAL A 698 -26.88 8.25 -1.24
C VAL A 698 -27.50 8.12 -2.63
N TYR A 699 -28.43 7.18 -2.82
CA TYR A 699 -28.91 6.77 -4.15
C TYR A 699 -30.41 7.01 -4.37
N SER A 700 -31.21 7.23 -3.32
CA SER A 700 -32.68 7.31 -3.47
C SER A 700 -33.22 8.71 -3.76
N ASP A 701 -32.45 9.77 -3.44
CA ASP A 701 -32.79 11.16 -3.74
C ASP A 701 -31.72 11.76 -4.67
N ASP A 702 -32.08 12.05 -5.93
CA ASP A 702 -31.16 12.63 -6.92
C ASP A 702 -30.55 13.97 -6.46
N ALA A 703 -31.23 14.71 -5.56
CA ALA A 703 -30.72 15.96 -5.00
C ALA A 703 -29.46 15.77 -4.14
N PHE A 704 -29.22 14.56 -3.62
CA PHE A 704 -28.00 14.24 -2.87
C PHE A 704 -26.73 14.47 -3.70
N ARG A 705 -26.79 14.22 -5.03
CA ARG A 705 -25.65 14.44 -5.93
C ARG A 705 -25.25 15.92 -5.97
N THR A 706 -26.24 16.81 -6.04
CA THR A 706 -26.02 18.27 -6.00
C THR A 706 -25.49 18.70 -4.65
N PHE A 707 -26.10 18.21 -3.56
CA PHE A 707 -25.64 18.47 -2.19
C PHE A 707 -24.18 18.06 -1.99
N PHE A 708 -23.81 16.84 -2.37
CA PHE A 708 -22.44 16.33 -2.27
C PHE A 708 -21.43 17.20 -3.05
N ARG A 709 -21.75 17.59 -4.29
CA ARG A 709 -20.89 18.42 -5.13
C ARG A 709 -20.70 19.83 -4.60
N GLN A 710 -21.75 20.44 -4.04
CA GLN A 710 -21.67 21.78 -3.49
C GLN A 710 -21.06 21.79 -2.09
N MET A 711 -21.38 20.83 -1.21
CA MET A 711 -20.82 20.81 0.14
C MET A 711 -19.32 20.50 0.15
N THR A 712 -18.85 19.62 -0.75
CA THR A 712 -17.46 19.13 -0.74
C THR A 712 -16.60 19.79 -1.82
N PRO A 713 -15.26 19.71 -1.73
CA PRO A 713 -14.37 20.23 -2.78
C PRO A 713 -14.20 19.26 -3.97
N LEU A 714 -15.22 18.47 -4.32
CA LEU A 714 -15.13 17.45 -5.38
C LEU A 714 -14.70 18.04 -6.73
N THR A 715 -15.33 19.15 -7.11
CA THR A 715 -15.07 19.84 -8.38
C THR A 715 -13.62 20.34 -8.44
N GLU A 716 -13.11 20.84 -7.32
CA GLU A 716 -11.75 21.34 -7.17
C GLU A 716 -10.73 20.19 -7.15
N ILE A 717 -11.07 19.05 -6.54
CA ILE A 717 -10.28 17.81 -6.57
C ILE A 717 -10.18 17.27 -8.01
N ALA A 718 -11.24 17.35 -8.82
CA ALA A 718 -11.18 16.93 -10.23
C ALA A 718 -10.24 17.81 -11.08
N LYS A 719 -10.04 19.08 -10.68
CA LYS A 719 -9.09 20.02 -11.31
C LYS A 719 -7.67 19.88 -10.80
N LEU A 720 -7.47 19.23 -9.65
CA LEU A 720 -6.14 18.93 -9.15
C LEU A 720 -5.44 17.96 -10.11
N LYS A 721 -4.17 18.23 -10.40
CA LYS A 721 -3.29 17.30 -11.13
C LYS A 721 -2.76 16.22 -10.19
N ILE A 722 -3.69 15.55 -9.49
CA ILE A 722 -3.45 14.48 -8.53
C ILE A 722 -3.10 13.19 -9.31
N GLY A 723 -1.89 12.65 -9.07
CA GLY A 723 -1.45 11.36 -9.60
C GLY A 723 -1.47 11.24 -11.14
N SER A 724 -1.10 10.07 -11.65
CA SER A 724 -1.16 9.78 -13.08
C SER A 724 -2.59 9.47 -13.59
N ARG A 725 -3.56 9.17 -12.71
CA ARG A 725 -4.93 8.70 -13.07
C ARG A 725 -6.00 9.80 -13.18
N PRO A 726 -7.05 9.66 -14.01
CA PRO A 726 -8.20 10.57 -14.03
C PRO A 726 -9.14 10.34 -12.83
N ALA A 727 -9.88 11.38 -12.42
CA ALA A 727 -10.77 11.31 -11.26
C ALA A 727 -12.07 10.49 -11.50
N SER A 728 -12.54 10.39 -12.74
CA SER A 728 -13.74 9.63 -13.13
C SER A 728 -13.41 8.55 -14.17
N ARG A 729 -14.25 7.50 -14.26
CA ARG A 729 -14.19 6.50 -15.34
C ARG A 729 -14.81 7.02 -16.65
N THR A 730 -15.85 7.87 -16.55
CA THR A 730 -16.60 8.43 -17.69
C THR A 730 -16.90 9.93 -17.47
N GLN A 731 -17.33 10.65 -18.52
CA GLN A 731 -17.82 12.03 -18.40
C GLN A 731 -19.29 12.06 -17.93
N SER A 732 -19.56 11.46 -16.77
CA SER A 732 -20.89 11.36 -16.17
C SER A 732 -20.89 11.97 -14.78
N ASP A 733 -22.06 12.46 -14.35
CA ASP A 733 -22.24 13.06 -13.04
C ASP A 733 -22.74 12.12 -11.94
N LYS A 734 -22.95 10.85 -12.29
CA LYS A 734 -23.40 9.79 -11.38
C LYS A 734 -22.32 9.42 -10.34
N ILE A 735 -22.74 9.05 -9.14
CA ILE A 735 -21.83 8.59 -8.05
C ILE A 735 -21.23 7.22 -8.40
N GLU A 736 -21.99 6.43 -9.15
CA GLU A 736 -21.62 5.12 -9.68
C GLU A 736 -20.37 5.21 -10.57
N ASP A 737 -20.25 6.27 -11.37
CA ASP A 737 -19.10 6.54 -12.26
C ASP A 737 -17.90 7.17 -11.52
N LEU A 738 -18.13 7.73 -10.33
CA LEU A 738 -17.08 8.29 -9.49
C LEU A 738 -16.22 7.19 -8.88
N ARG A 739 -14.89 7.33 -8.93
CA ARG A 739 -13.99 6.38 -8.28
C ARG A 739 -14.06 6.51 -6.75
N ALA A 740 -13.73 5.42 -6.05
CA ALA A 740 -13.75 5.41 -4.60
C ALA A 740 -12.79 6.44 -3.95
N ILE A 741 -11.68 6.81 -4.61
CA ILE A 741 -10.71 7.77 -4.08
C ILE A 741 -11.30 9.19 -3.97
N PRO A 742 -11.79 9.83 -5.05
CA PRO A 742 -12.52 11.10 -4.94
C PRO A 742 -13.70 11.05 -3.98
N TRP A 743 -14.42 9.94 -3.90
CA TRP A 743 -15.54 9.76 -2.98
C TRP A 743 -15.09 9.92 -1.52
N VAL A 744 -14.13 9.11 -1.07
CA VAL A 744 -13.60 9.18 0.30
C VAL A 744 -12.90 10.51 0.56
N PHE A 745 -12.09 10.98 -0.39
CA PHE A 745 -11.27 12.17 -0.21
C PHE A 745 -12.11 13.44 -0.05
N SER A 746 -13.21 13.58 -0.82
CA SER A 746 -14.09 14.75 -0.74
C SER A 746 -14.79 14.86 0.63
N TRP A 747 -15.28 13.74 1.17
CA TRP A 747 -15.88 13.71 2.50
C TRP A 747 -14.87 13.91 3.63
N ALA A 748 -13.62 13.48 3.43
CA ALA A 748 -12.56 13.70 4.39
C ALA A 748 -12.14 15.16 4.49
N GLN A 749 -12.05 15.86 3.36
CA GLN A 749 -11.79 17.30 3.33
C GLN A 749 -12.88 18.08 4.05
N ALA A 750 -14.15 17.73 3.83
CA ALA A 750 -15.30 18.35 4.49
C ALA A 750 -15.50 17.91 5.96
N ARG A 751 -14.58 17.09 6.52
CA ARG A 751 -14.59 16.59 7.91
C ARG A 751 -15.85 15.78 8.29
N VAL A 752 -16.59 15.27 7.30
CA VAL A 752 -17.74 14.37 7.54
C VAL A 752 -17.28 12.92 7.66
N MET A 753 -16.33 12.50 6.81
CA MET A 753 -15.87 11.12 6.72
C MET A 753 -17.00 10.10 6.46
N LEU A 754 -18.06 10.53 5.76
CA LEU A 754 -19.31 9.77 5.56
C LEU A 754 -19.11 8.27 5.21
N PRO A 755 -18.19 7.90 4.30
CA PRO A 755 -18.04 6.50 3.88
C PRO A 755 -17.47 5.58 4.97
N GLY A 756 -16.99 6.10 6.10
CA GLY A 756 -16.40 5.27 7.16
C GLY A 756 -17.37 4.92 8.29
N TRP A 757 -18.62 5.43 8.29
CA TRP A 757 -19.52 5.22 9.43
C TRP A 757 -21.03 5.33 9.12
N TYR A 758 -21.45 5.95 8.02
CA TYR A 758 -22.89 6.20 7.80
C TYR A 758 -23.69 4.90 7.65
N GLY A 759 -24.86 4.83 8.28
CA GLY A 759 -25.74 3.66 8.32
C GLY A 759 -25.48 2.74 9.52
N VAL A 760 -24.29 2.80 10.14
CA VAL A 760 -23.94 1.91 11.27
C VAL A 760 -24.71 2.26 12.53
N GLY A 761 -24.77 3.55 12.90
CA GLY A 761 -25.51 3.99 14.08
C GLY A 761 -26.98 3.63 14.02
N GLN A 762 -27.62 3.84 12.87
CA GLN A 762 -29.01 3.48 12.62
C GLN A 762 -29.23 1.97 12.78
N ALA A 763 -28.37 1.15 12.17
CA ALA A 763 -28.48 -0.30 12.22
C ALA A 763 -28.28 -0.87 13.63
N LEU A 764 -27.24 -0.42 14.33
CA LEU A 764 -26.97 -0.84 15.71
C LEU A 764 -28.04 -0.35 16.68
N ALA A 765 -28.58 0.85 16.48
CA ALA A 765 -29.67 1.38 17.29
C ALA A 765 -30.98 0.60 17.07
N ALA A 766 -31.28 0.22 15.83
CA ALA A 766 -32.47 -0.55 15.45
C ALA A 766 -32.41 -2.03 15.91
N PHE A 767 -31.24 -2.55 16.27
CA PHE A 767 -31.11 -3.92 16.78
C PHE A 767 -31.48 -3.99 18.26
N ASP A 768 -32.56 -4.70 18.61
CA ASP A 768 -33.15 -4.68 19.96
C ASP A 768 -32.23 -5.24 21.06
N ASP A 769 -31.44 -6.26 20.77
CA ASP A 769 -30.63 -6.96 21.76
C ASP A 769 -29.26 -6.27 21.97
N LYS A 770 -29.27 -5.22 22.81
CA LYS A 770 -28.05 -4.48 23.19
C LYS A 770 -27.06 -5.34 23.97
N ALA A 771 -27.52 -6.34 24.72
CA ALA A 771 -26.64 -7.24 25.46
C ALA A 771 -25.80 -8.07 24.48
N LYS A 772 -26.41 -8.57 23.41
CA LYS A 772 -25.70 -9.27 22.34
C LYS A 772 -24.70 -8.38 21.61
N LEU A 773 -25.02 -7.11 21.32
CA LEU A 773 -24.05 -6.19 20.74
C LEU A 773 -22.82 -5.98 21.64
N LYS A 774 -23.04 -5.87 22.96
CA LYS A 774 -21.95 -5.79 23.95
C LYS A 774 -21.10 -7.06 23.96
N GLU A 775 -21.74 -8.23 23.91
CA GLU A 775 -21.07 -9.52 23.84
C GLU A 775 -20.21 -9.66 22.58
N MET A 776 -20.76 -9.31 21.41
CA MET A 776 -20.03 -9.27 20.14
C MET A 776 -18.83 -8.32 20.23
N ALA A 777 -19.00 -7.12 20.82
CA ALA A 777 -17.92 -6.14 20.98
C ALA A 777 -16.83 -6.59 21.96
N GLN A 778 -17.13 -7.52 22.87
CA GLN A 778 -16.17 -8.05 23.84
C GLN A 778 -15.45 -9.31 23.37
N SER A 779 -16.12 -10.15 22.56
CA SER A 779 -15.67 -11.51 22.28
C SER A 779 -15.45 -11.84 20.81
N TRP A 780 -15.91 -10.99 19.88
CA TRP A 780 -15.79 -11.24 18.45
C TRP A 780 -14.74 -10.34 17.78
N PRO A 781 -13.55 -10.86 17.41
CA PRO A 781 -12.46 -10.05 16.85
C PRO A 781 -12.85 -9.27 15.58
N PHE A 782 -13.69 -9.87 14.73
CA PHE A 782 -14.22 -9.20 13.54
C PHE A 782 -14.99 -7.92 13.90
N PHE A 783 -15.91 -8.00 14.86
CA PHE A 783 -16.73 -6.87 15.25
C PHE A 783 -15.90 -5.83 16.02
N GLN A 784 -14.96 -6.26 16.86
CA GLN A 784 -13.99 -5.38 17.51
C GLN A 784 -13.16 -4.56 16.51
N ALA A 785 -12.60 -5.21 15.50
CA ALA A 785 -11.82 -4.55 14.46
C ALA A 785 -12.70 -3.58 13.63
N THR A 786 -13.93 -3.97 13.32
CA THR A 786 -14.89 -3.12 12.60
C THR A 786 -15.24 -1.86 13.41
N LEU A 787 -15.58 -2.01 14.70
CA LEU A 787 -15.89 -0.87 15.56
C LEU A 787 -14.68 0.03 15.79
N SER A 788 -13.51 -0.53 16.07
CA SER A 788 -12.28 0.26 16.33
C SER A 788 -11.87 1.10 15.11
N ASN A 789 -12.01 0.56 13.90
CA ASN A 789 -11.75 1.32 12.67
C ASN A 789 -12.76 2.45 12.49
N MET A 790 -14.06 2.18 12.63
CA MET A 790 -15.10 3.21 12.57
C MET A 790 -14.87 4.30 13.63
N GLU A 791 -14.51 3.91 14.85
CA GLU A 791 -14.24 4.81 15.96
C GLU A 791 -13.10 5.79 15.66
N MET A 792 -11.99 5.32 15.09
CA MET A 792 -10.91 6.18 14.62
C MET A 792 -11.42 7.19 13.58
N VAL A 793 -12.28 6.78 12.65
CA VAL A 793 -12.84 7.67 11.62
C VAL A 793 -13.73 8.74 12.27
N LEU A 794 -14.59 8.36 13.20
CA LEU A 794 -15.43 9.29 13.96
C LEU A 794 -14.58 10.30 14.73
N ALA A 795 -13.48 9.87 15.36
CA ALA A 795 -12.57 10.75 16.08
C ALA A 795 -11.86 11.80 15.19
N LYS A 796 -11.79 11.58 13.87
CA LYS A 796 -11.22 12.54 12.90
C LYS A 796 -12.26 13.44 12.24
N SER A 797 -13.53 13.08 12.33
CA SER A 797 -14.64 13.89 11.84
C SER A 797 -14.91 15.08 12.75
N ASP A 798 -15.47 16.15 12.20
CA ASP A 798 -15.84 17.35 12.93
C ASP A 798 -17.13 17.92 12.34
N MET A 799 -18.26 17.69 13.02
CA MET A 799 -19.57 18.15 12.56
C MET A 799 -19.73 19.67 12.65
N GLY A 800 -18.93 20.36 13.47
CA GLY A 800 -18.91 21.82 13.55
C GLY A 800 -18.28 22.43 12.30
N ILE A 801 -17.12 21.91 11.89
CA ILE A 801 -16.48 22.28 10.62
C ILE A 801 -17.37 21.86 9.45
N ALA A 802 -17.93 20.65 9.46
CA ALA A 802 -18.80 20.17 8.39
C ALA A 802 -20.03 21.07 8.19
N ALA A 803 -20.60 21.63 9.27
CA ALA A 803 -21.70 22.59 9.17
C ALA A 803 -21.30 23.83 8.35
N ARG A 804 -20.06 24.31 8.50
CA ARG A 804 -19.53 25.44 7.70
C ARG A 804 -19.37 25.08 6.22
N TYR A 805 -19.01 23.84 5.89
CA TYR A 805 -19.01 23.37 4.49
C TYR A 805 -20.44 23.26 3.93
N ALA A 806 -21.41 22.83 4.74
CA ALA A 806 -22.81 22.79 4.32
C ALA A 806 -23.36 24.19 3.97
N GLU A 807 -22.78 25.26 4.53
CA GLU A 807 -23.11 26.63 4.14
C GLU A 807 -22.67 27.00 2.69
N LEU A 808 -21.91 26.14 2.00
CA LEU A 808 -21.55 26.33 0.59
C LEU A 808 -22.64 25.87 -0.39
N VAL A 809 -23.66 25.16 0.11
CA VAL A 809 -24.79 24.68 -0.69
C VAL A 809 -25.71 25.86 -1.03
N GLU A 810 -26.06 26.00 -2.30
CA GLU A 810 -26.85 27.13 -2.81
C GLU A 810 -28.30 27.08 -2.32
N ASP A 811 -28.93 25.91 -2.47
CA ASP A 811 -30.24 25.62 -1.89
C ASP A 811 -30.09 25.31 -0.40
N ARG A 812 -30.46 26.28 0.43
CA ARG A 812 -30.31 26.21 1.89
C ARG A 812 -31.22 25.17 2.54
N ASP A 813 -32.42 24.97 2.02
CA ASP A 813 -33.36 24.01 2.59
C ASP A 813 -32.91 22.58 2.26
N MET A 814 -32.49 22.33 1.02
CA MET A 814 -31.87 21.08 0.60
C MET A 814 -30.60 20.79 1.42
N GLY A 815 -29.71 21.79 1.54
CA GLY A 815 -28.48 21.68 2.31
C GLY A 815 -28.73 21.32 3.77
N GLN A 816 -29.66 22.01 4.42
CA GLN A 816 -30.02 21.77 5.82
C GLN A 816 -30.69 20.39 6.01
N LYS A 817 -31.57 19.98 5.09
CA LYS A 817 -32.22 18.65 5.12
C LYS A 817 -31.18 17.53 5.16
N PHE A 818 -30.25 17.50 4.20
CA PHE A 818 -29.25 16.43 4.14
C PHE A 818 -28.23 16.54 5.26
N PHE A 819 -27.75 17.73 5.58
CA PHE A 819 -26.76 17.91 6.65
C PHE A 819 -27.32 17.50 8.02
N ASN A 820 -28.57 17.87 8.36
CA ASN A 820 -29.20 17.45 9.61
C ASN A 820 -29.35 15.92 9.68
N ARG A 821 -29.72 15.28 8.57
CA ARG A 821 -29.82 13.82 8.51
C ARG A 821 -28.45 13.15 8.73
N ILE A 822 -27.39 13.69 8.13
CA ILE A 822 -26.01 13.21 8.33
C ILE A 822 -25.60 13.40 9.79
N ARG A 823 -25.78 14.61 10.35
CA ARG A 823 -25.42 14.92 11.73
C ARG A 823 -26.14 14.02 12.74
N ALA A 824 -27.44 13.81 12.58
CA ALA A 824 -28.21 12.91 13.43
C ALA A 824 -27.68 11.47 13.37
N GLY A 825 -27.33 11.00 12.18
CA GLY A 825 -26.68 9.69 12.01
C GLY A 825 -25.32 9.62 12.71
N TRP A 826 -24.54 10.70 12.69
CA TRP A 826 -23.24 10.75 13.36
C TRP A 826 -23.39 10.69 14.88
N ASP A 827 -24.29 11.50 15.46
CA ASP A 827 -24.57 11.51 16.89
C ASP A 827 -25.06 10.12 17.35
N GLN A 828 -25.98 9.50 16.61
CA GLN A 828 -26.47 8.15 16.89
C GLN A 828 -25.36 7.10 16.83
N THR A 829 -24.47 7.19 15.83
CA THR A 829 -23.34 6.25 15.68
C THR A 829 -22.36 6.39 16.83
N ARG A 830 -22.02 7.63 17.23
CA ARG A 830 -21.18 7.89 18.41
C ARG A 830 -21.82 7.29 19.66
N ASP A 831 -23.08 7.61 19.93
CA ASP A 831 -23.73 7.26 21.19
C ASP A 831 -23.88 5.75 21.36
N ILE A 832 -24.32 5.04 20.32
CA ILE A 832 -24.46 3.57 20.38
C ILE A 832 -23.09 2.88 20.47
N LEU A 833 -22.05 3.40 19.80
CA LEU A 833 -20.70 2.88 19.92
C LEU A 833 -20.21 2.97 21.37
N LEU A 834 -20.32 4.15 21.98
CA LEU A 834 -19.91 4.37 23.37
C LEU A 834 -20.68 3.48 24.35
N GLU A 835 -21.98 3.26 24.08
CA GLU A 835 -22.84 2.38 24.89
C GLU A 835 -22.40 0.91 24.82
N ILE A 836 -22.15 0.38 23.62
CA ILE A 836 -21.83 -1.05 23.43
C ILE A 836 -20.39 -1.38 23.81
N THR A 837 -19.47 -0.42 23.75
CA THR A 837 -18.07 -0.62 24.16
C THR A 837 -17.80 -0.22 25.61
N ASP A 838 -18.78 0.35 26.31
CA ASP A 838 -18.69 0.84 27.70
C ASP A 838 -17.52 1.81 27.90
N GLN A 839 -17.53 2.91 27.15
CA GLN A 839 -16.47 3.88 27.18
C GLN A 839 -16.99 5.33 27.28
N PRO A 840 -16.28 6.21 27.99
CA PRO A 840 -16.77 7.56 28.28
C PRO A 840 -16.61 8.55 27.11
N HIS A 841 -15.71 8.28 26.18
CA HIS A 841 -15.45 9.10 24.99
C HIS A 841 -14.80 8.24 23.89
N LEU A 842 -14.75 8.76 22.67
CA LEU A 842 -14.06 8.11 21.56
C LEU A 842 -12.56 7.94 21.89
N LEU A 843 -12.01 6.80 21.47
CA LEU A 843 -10.63 6.36 21.64
C LEU A 843 -10.15 6.21 23.08
N ALA A 844 -11.05 6.08 24.06
CA ALA A 844 -10.69 5.84 25.46
C ALA A 844 -9.84 4.57 25.65
N LYS A 845 -10.05 3.55 24.80
CA LYS A 845 -9.27 2.29 24.78
C LYS A 845 -7.99 2.37 23.93
N SER A 846 -7.71 3.51 23.30
CA SER A 846 -6.49 3.73 22.50
C SER A 846 -5.85 5.10 22.81
N PRO A 847 -5.30 5.31 24.02
CA PRO A 847 -4.83 6.63 24.45
C PRO A 847 -3.71 7.23 23.59
N SER A 848 -2.84 6.39 23.02
CA SER A 848 -1.78 6.84 22.10
C SER A 848 -2.36 7.45 20.82
N LEU A 849 -3.34 6.77 20.20
CA LEU A 849 -4.02 7.25 19.01
C LEU A 849 -4.85 8.50 19.31
N PHE A 850 -5.57 8.52 20.43
CA PHE A 850 -6.29 9.70 20.92
C PHE A 850 -5.36 10.92 21.00
N ASN A 851 -4.24 10.79 21.72
CA ASN A 851 -3.28 11.88 21.89
C ASN A 851 -2.70 12.36 20.54
N SER A 852 -2.38 11.45 19.63
CA SER A 852 -1.86 11.84 18.31
C SER A 852 -2.89 12.58 17.45
N ILE A 853 -4.18 12.19 17.52
CA ILE A 853 -5.25 12.90 16.80
C ILE A 853 -5.46 14.28 17.42
N GLU A 854 -5.62 14.36 18.75
CA GLU A 854 -5.82 15.61 19.50
C GLU A 854 -4.69 16.62 19.28
N LEU A 855 -3.44 16.15 19.13
CA LEU A 855 -2.30 17.02 18.80
C LEU A 855 -2.41 17.69 17.43
N ARG A 856 -3.14 17.08 16.48
CA ARG A 856 -3.23 17.54 15.09
C ARG A 856 -4.46 18.40 14.84
N LEU A 857 -5.58 18.13 15.50
CA LEU A 857 -6.85 18.84 15.28
C LEU A 857 -6.74 20.38 15.28
N PRO A 858 -5.99 21.03 16.21
CA PRO A 858 -5.85 22.49 16.22
C PRO A 858 -5.19 23.08 14.97
N TYR A 859 -4.46 22.27 14.20
CA TYR A 859 -3.79 22.71 12.98
C TYR A 859 -4.65 22.48 11.74
N ILE A 860 -5.64 21.58 11.82
CA ILE A 860 -6.53 21.24 10.71
C ILE A 860 -7.70 22.23 10.64
N GLU A 861 -8.26 22.63 11.78
CA GLU A 861 -9.40 23.56 11.83
C GLU A 861 -9.13 24.87 11.03
N PRO A 862 -8.02 25.61 11.24
CA PRO A 862 -7.74 26.81 10.45
C PRO A 862 -7.63 26.54 8.95
N LEU A 863 -7.03 25.41 8.57
CA LEU A 863 -6.91 25.01 7.15
C LEU A 863 -8.28 24.77 6.52
N ASN A 864 -9.21 24.15 7.24
CA ASN A 864 -10.58 23.94 6.78
C ASN A 864 -11.31 25.27 6.56
N HIS A 865 -11.22 26.20 7.51
CA HIS A 865 -11.85 27.52 7.36
C HIS A 865 -11.28 28.31 6.17
N LEU A 866 -9.95 28.31 6.01
CA LEU A 866 -9.30 28.94 4.86
C LEU A 866 -9.70 28.29 3.53
N GLN A 867 -9.87 26.95 3.50
CA GLN A 867 -10.36 26.25 2.31
C GLN A 867 -11.79 26.67 1.96
N ILE A 868 -12.69 26.74 2.93
CA ILE A 868 -14.08 27.19 2.74
C ILE A 868 -14.10 28.60 2.15
N GLU A 869 -13.32 29.52 2.70
CA GLU A 869 -13.24 30.90 2.22
C GLU A 869 -12.73 30.98 0.77
N LEU A 870 -11.64 30.26 0.45
CA LEU A 870 -11.12 30.19 -0.92
C LEU A 870 -12.15 29.60 -1.91
N MET A 871 -12.92 28.60 -1.49
CA MET A 871 -14.00 28.03 -2.30
C MET A 871 -15.16 29.02 -2.48
N LYS A 872 -15.53 29.80 -1.45
CA LYS A 872 -16.54 30.87 -1.57
C LYS A 872 -16.13 31.89 -2.62
N ARG A 873 -14.89 32.39 -2.55
CA ARG A 873 -14.33 33.35 -3.53
C ARG A 873 -14.35 32.81 -4.95
N LEU A 874 -13.88 31.57 -5.13
CA LEU A 874 -13.88 30.91 -6.44
C LEU A 874 -15.30 30.77 -7.01
N ARG A 875 -16.26 30.33 -6.19
CA ARG A 875 -17.65 30.11 -6.61
C ARG A 875 -18.44 31.40 -6.80
N ALA A 876 -18.03 32.48 -6.14
CA ALA A 876 -18.54 33.84 -6.37
C ALA A 876 -18.03 34.45 -7.70
N GLY A 877 -17.10 33.80 -8.40
CA GLY A 877 -16.61 34.20 -9.71
C GLY A 877 -15.33 35.05 -9.69
N GLU A 878 -14.58 35.05 -8.60
CA GLU A 878 -13.25 35.70 -8.57
C GLU A 878 -12.26 34.93 -9.48
N ASP A 879 -11.64 35.64 -10.43
CA ASP A 879 -10.79 35.07 -11.50
C ASP A 879 -9.28 35.14 -11.19
N ASP A 880 -8.89 35.32 -9.92
CA ASP A 880 -7.47 35.24 -9.55
C ASP A 880 -7.02 33.76 -9.51
N PRO A 881 -6.09 33.33 -10.39
CA PRO A 881 -5.67 31.94 -10.46
C PRO A 881 -5.04 31.43 -9.15
N ARG A 882 -4.55 32.33 -8.29
CA ARG A 882 -3.96 31.99 -6.99
C ARG A 882 -5.01 31.48 -5.99
N ILE A 883 -6.30 31.80 -6.18
CA ILE A 883 -7.39 31.22 -5.37
C ILE A 883 -7.43 29.71 -5.59
N GLY A 884 -7.41 29.29 -6.86
CA GLY A 884 -7.31 27.88 -7.22
C GLY A 884 -6.08 27.22 -6.60
N GLU A 885 -4.90 27.84 -6.72
CA GLU A 885 -3.67 27.33 -6.08
C GLU A 885 -3.80 27.22 -4.54
N GLY A 886 -4.45 28.18 -3.89
CA GLY A 886 -4.74 28.15 -2.46
C GLY A 886 -5.62 26.96 -2.05
N ILE A 887 -6.68 26.68 -2.82
CA ILE A 887 -7.55 25.52 -2.57
C ILE A 887 -6.72 24.25 -2.69
N GLN A 888 -5.92 24.13 -3.73
CA GLN A 888 -5.04 22.98 -3.94
C GLN A 888 -4.04 22.79 -2.78
N LEU A 889 -3.48 23.87 -2.26
CA LEU A 889 -2.58 23.85 -1.10
C LEU A 889 -3.31 23.36 0.14
N SER A 890 -4.51 23.89 0.40
CA SER A 890 -5.33 23.50 1.56
C SER A 890 -5.72 22.02 1.50
N LEU A 891 -6.10 21.51 0.31
CA LEU A 891 -6.44 20.11 0.08
C LEU A 891 -5.27 19.20 0.47
N ASN A 892 -4.05 19.55 0.05
CA ASN A 892 -2.85 18.79 0.43
C ASN A 892 -2.52 18.91 1.92
N ALA A 893 -2.65 20.10 2.50
CA ALA A 893 -2.35 20.35 3.91
C ALA A 893 -3.29 19.55 4.84
N ILE A 894 -4.59 19.61 4.59
CA ILE A 894 -5.61 18.85 5.33
C ILE A 894 -5.39 17.35 5.18
N ALA A 895 -5.12 16.87 3.96
CA ALA A 895 -4.81 15.46 3.72
C ALA A 895 -3.58 14.99 4.49
N THR A 896 -2.53 15.80 4.49
CA THR A 896 -1.27 15.52 5.20
C THR A 896 -1.51 15.42 6.71
N ALA A 897 -2.33 16.31 7.28
CA ALA A 897 -2.60 16.32 8.70
C ALA A 897 -3.55 15.20 9.16
N LEU A 898 -4.59 14.88 8.36
CA LEU A 898 -5.53 13.79 8.66
C LEU A 898 -4.90 12.40 8.59
N ARG A 899 -3.86 12.24 7.75
CA ARG A 899 -3.29 10.95 7.35
C ARG A 899 -4.41 10.08 6.70
N ASN A 900 -4.69 8.90 7.23
CA ASN A 900 -5.76 8.02 6.75
C ASN A 900 -7.15 8.45 7.27
N SER A 901 -8.24 8.35 6.49
CA SER A 901 -9.48 9.10 6.81
C SER A 901 -10.81 8.39 6.59
N GLY A 902 -10.84 7.11 6.30
CA GLY A 902 -12.09 6.35 6.11
C GLY A 902 -11.75 4.93 5.83
#